data_AF-C7NMC4-F1
#
_entry.id   AF-C7NMC4-F1
#
_cell.length_a   1.000
_cell.length_b   1.000
_cell.length_c   1.000
_cell.angle_alpha   90.00
_cell.angle_beta   90.00
_cell.angle_gamma   90.00
#
_symmetry.space_group_name_H-M   'P 1'
#
loop_
_entity.id
_entity.type
_entity.pdbx_description
1 polymer ?
#
loop_
_entity_poly.entity_id
_entity_poly.type
_entity_poly.pdbx_seq_one_letter_code
_entity_poly.pdbx_strand_id
1 'polypeptide(L)'
;MTRETDGNDRERASNLTRRRVLQAGASGLLAATVGTSALTATAGAVTTARISPSDGFAAVGDWLEDDEPEIYRIQEPTRSAVEAAFQASGPRVVVFETSGTIDLGGEALAITEDKCWVAGQTAPSSGITFVKGMVQVDADDCVVQHIRTRHGPGSDGEIQSNDSLNTADDTSNNVIDHVTASWGTDECLSVGYDTTDTTVTNCLVYEGLYDPYGDSSDHNYATLVGDGAENVTLAGNVWAKCRGRVPRLKSETRSVVANNVMYFFNEATNMDGDTAAAIVGNVYIPQDVDDTPIEDGNASLSDNVTDPSSTPLTGGTEELSSRPLWPAGFETLDVSGVESHNLSNAGARPADRTDNDARIVSEIRDRAGDDYLDSPYDYWVPHPDAVGGYPDLPVNTHSLSVPDTGLREWLTEWAAAVEDASADPGTGGGESDEGDGNSGSDDGSGDDSGGDDGSDDGSGDSTDCEPTTIEPYLRVDGGDWQNTGEVTVEPGGSVEFGPHPHDGTDDWVWNGPGLSATTREVVVEPDATATYTAAYTNDCGAVSEYEFVVTVEERDDGADSDSGGDGSGTDGSGGDGSGDDETSSDDLIAELDPGTTDAAVGEWIPFAIVDTTDSDHWITGLSWSFGDGTTATGWWNAHTYDTAGTYPVSLTATNDAGESTTHEVSITVT
;
A
#
# COMPACT_ATOMS: atom_id res chain seq x y z
N MET A 1 -49.52 22.49 -15.40
CA MET A 1 -49.97 23.68 -16.17
C MET A 1 -50.19 24.83 -15.20
N THR A 2 -49.58 26.01 -15.44
CA THR A 2 -50.09 27.40 -15.20
C THR A 2 -51.13 27.64 -14.07
N ARG A 3 -51.00 28.64 -13.16
CA ARG A 3 -50.27 29.94 -13.16
C ARG A 3 -50.20 30.52 -11.72
N GLU A 4 -49.16 31.28 -11.29
CA GLU A 4 -49.03 32.78 -11.29
C GLU A 4 -50.31 33.57 -10.90
N THR A 5 -50.34 34.67 -10.13
CA THR A 5 -49.39 35.53 -9.34
C THR A 5 -50.02 35.85 -7.94
N ASP A 6 -49.59 36.69 -6.98
CA ASP A 6 -48.59 37.79 -6.76
C ASP A 6 -48.13 37.70 -5.26
N GLY A 7 -47.10 38.39 -4.72
CA GLY A 7 -46.19 39.43 -5.25
C GLY A 7 -46.24 40.76 -4.45
N ASN A 8 -45.28 41.04 -3.55
CA ASN A 8 -45.01 42.41 -3.03
C ASN A 8 -43.67 42.56 -2.25
N ASP A 9 -42.74 43.38 -2.74
CA ASP A 9 -41.46 43.71 -2.10
C ASP A 9 -41.55 44.73 -0.95
N ARG A 10 -40.45 44.84 -0.16
CA ARG A 10 -39.93 46.15 0.27
C ARG A 10 -38.48 46.14 0.77
N GLU A 11 -37.62 46.82 0.01
CA GLU A 11 -36.22 47.08 0.35
C GLU A 11 -36.01 47.89 1.64
N ARG A 12 -34.81 47.79 2.21
CA ARG A 12 -34.16 48.90 2.93
C ARG A 12 -32.68 48.98 2.57
N ALA A 13 -32.24 50.12 2.04
CA ALA A 13 -30.88 50.33 1.59
C ALA A 13 -30.14 51.47 2.32
N SER A 14 -28.82 51.29 2.45
CA SER A 14 -27.79 52.32 2.58
C SER A 14 -27.67 53.15 3.88
N ASN A 15 -26.41 53.34 4.30
CA ASN A 15 -25.92 54.67 4.68
C ASN A 15 -24.39 54.74 4.52
N LEU A 16 -23.91 55.66 3.68
CA LEU A 16 -22.50 55.97 3.45
C LEU A 16 -22.31 57.49 3.60
N THR A 17 -21.20 57.94 4.20
CA THR A 17 -20.86 59.37 4.25
C THR A 17 -19.35 59.59 4.19
N ARG A 18 -18.91 60.52 3.31
CA ARG A 18 -17.50 60.76 2.95
C ARG A 18 -16.95 62.08 3.49
N ARG A 19 -15.67 62.10 3.88
CA ARG A 19 -14.70 63.24 3.75
C ARG A 19 -13.33 62.60 3.39
N ARG A 20 -12.63 62.91 2.29
CA ARG A 20 -11.97 64.17 1.83
C ARG A 20 -10.95 64.68 2.87
N VAL A 21 -9.66 64.97 2.58
CA VAL A 21 -9.00 65.52 1.35
C VAL A 21 -7.56 64.96 1.11
N LEU A 22 -7.08 65.10 -0.14
CA LEU A 22 -5.76 64.86 -0.77
C LEU A 22 -4.42 65.05 0.04
N GLN A 23 -3.57 64.02 -0.05
CA GLN A 23 -2.22 63.98 -0.69
C GLN A 23 -1.12 65.04 -0.37
N ALA A 24 0.01 64.59 0.23
CA ALA A 24 1.42 64.80 -0.23
C ALA A 24 2.47 64.37 0.84
N GLY A 25 3.65 63.86 0.43
CA GLY A 25 4.89 63.96 1.24
C GLY A 25 5.71 62.67 1.51
N ALA A 26 6.79 62.51 0.73
CA ALA A 26 8.00 61.67 0.90
C ALA A 26 8.31 60.89 2.20
N SER A 27 8.77 59.64 1.98
CA SER A 27 9.95 58.98 2.58
C SER A 27 10.26 59.10 4.09
N GLY A 28 10.15 57.98 4.81
CA GLY A 28 10.77 57.77 6.11
C GLY A 28 10.92 56.27 6.43
N LEU A 29 12.14 55.75 6.36
CA LEU A 29 12.45 54.36 6.72
C LEU A 29 12.65 54.25 8.24
N LEU A 30 11.79 53.50 8.94
CA LEU A 30 12.07 52.99 10.28
C LEU A 30 11.97 51.47 10.26
N ALA A 31 13.08 50.81 10.55
CA ALA A 31 13.07 49.38 10.87
C ALA A 31 12.57 49.20 12.31
N ALA A 32 11.50 48.43 12.49
CA ALA A 32 11.12 47.89 13.79
C ALA A 32 11.70 46.47 13.89
N THR A 33 12.68 46.28 14.78
CA THR A 33 13.21 44.95 15.09
C THR A 33 12.18 44.19 15.92
N VAL A 34 11.36 43.36 15.25
CA VAL A 34 10.66 42.26 15.90
C VAL A 34 11.70 41.18 16.20
N GLY A 35 11.78 40.72 17.45
CA GLY A 35 12.64 39.61 17.80
C GLY A 35 12.05 38.32 17.28
N THR A 36 12.78 37.61 16.42
CA THR A 36 12.51 36.20 16.12
C THR A 36 12.87 35.38 17.36
N SER A 37 11.88 35.09 18.20
CA SER A 37 11.90 33.84 18.96
C SER A 37 11.89 32.73 17.91
N ALA A 38 13.00 32.03 17.74
CA ALA A 38 12.99 30.80 16.99
C ALA A 38 12.17 29.79 17.81
N LEU A 39 10.99 29.41 17.31
CA LEU A 39 10.51 28.08 17.62
C LEU A 39 11.49 27.13 16.94
N THR A 40 12.18 26.32 17.73
CA THR A 40 12.73 25.06 17.24
C THR A 40 11.53 24.22 16.86
N ALA A 41 11.22 24.14 15.57
CA ALA A 41 10.41 23.06 15.06
C ALA A 41 11.16 21.76 15.37
N THR A 42 10.54 20.87 16.14
CA THR A 42 10.89 19.46 16.11
C THR A 42 10.74 18.98 14.67
N ALA A 43 11.65 18.09 14.24
CA ALA A 43 11.41 17.31 13.03
C ALA A 43 10.45 16.18 13.44
N GLY A 44 9.14 16.48 13.44
CA GLY A 44 8.10 15.47 13.64
C GLY A 44 8.14 14.43 12.52
N ALA A 45 7.56 13.26 12.78
CA ALA A 45 7.50 12.17 11.80
C ALA A 45 6.93 12.66 10.46
N VAL A 46 7.62 12.32 9.37
CA VAL A 46 7.23 12.70 8.01
C VAL A 46 6.60 11.48 7.35
N THR A 47 5.28 11.49 7.26
CA THR A 47 4.51 10.53 6.44
C THR A 47 4.96 10.57 4.98
N THR A 48 4.99 9.40 4.34
CA THR A 48 5.18 9.22 2.90
C THR A 48 3.91 9.55 2.10
N ALA A 49 2.74 9.52 2.75
CA ALA A 49 1.47 9.95 2.18
C ALA A 49 1.43 11.49 2.12
N ARG A 50 1.58 12.04 0.92
CA ARG A 50 1.53 13.48 0.63
C ARG A 50 0.12 14.05 0.53
N ILE A 51 -0.87 13.31 1.04
CA ILE A 51 -2.28 13.67 1.19
C ILE A 51 -2.64 13.30 2.63
N SER A 52 -2.90 14.30 3.47
CA SER A 52 -3.20 14.11 4.89
C SER A 52 -4.70 13.89 5.11
N PRO A 53 -5.12 13.16 6.16
CA PRO A 53 -6.50 13.24 6.67
C PRO A 53 -6.95 14.67 6.98
N SER A 54 -6.00 15.60 7.23
CA SER A 54 -6.28 17.03 7.47
C SER A 54 -6.42 17.89 6.19
N ASP A 55 -6.21 17.32 5.00
CA ASP A 55 -6.48 18.00 3.72
C ASP A 55 -7.97 17.97 3.32
N GLY A 56 -8.82 17.30 4.10
CA GLY A 56 -10.27 17.23 3.87
C GLY A 56 -11.07 18.41 4.44
N PHE A 57 -12.38 18.19 4.57
CA PHE A 57 -13.28 19.12 5.27
C PHE A 57 -13.44 18.79 6.76
N ALA A 58 -13.15 17.55 7.15
CA ALA A 58 -13.25 17.08 8.53
C ALA A 58 -12.07 17.59 9.38
N ALA A 59 -12.34 17.94 10.63
CA ALA A 59 -11.34 18.27 11.63
C ALA A 59 -10.83 17.01 12.34
N VAL A 60 -9.56 16.67 12.13
CA VAL A 60 -8.95 15.41 12.61
C VAL A 60 -8.75 15.42 14.13
N GLY A 61 -9.79 14.99 14.86
CA GLY A 61 -9.78 14.78 16.30
C GLY A 61 -9.46 16.04 17.12
N ASP A 62 -10.06 17.20 16.78
CA ASP A 62 -9.82 18.47 17.48
C ASP A 62 -10.15 18.44 18.99
N TRP A 63 -10.96 17.48 19.41
CA TRP A 63 -11.26 17.19 20.81
C TRP A 63 -10.13 16.52 21.61
N LEU A 64 -9.10 15.93 20.96
CA LEU A 64 -8.03 15.17 21.62
C LEU A 64 -7.33 15.93 22.74
N GLU A 65 -7.08 17.24 22.56
CA GLU A 65 -6.29 18.07 23.47
C GLU A 65 -7.13 18.80 24.52
N ASP A 66 -8.41 19.05 24.24
CA ASP A 66 -9.31 19.84 25.09
C ASP A 66 -10.22 18.98 26.01
N ASP A 67 -10.55 17.74 25.62
CA ASP A 67 -11.59 16.92 26.28
C ASP A 67 -11.04 15.75 27.16
N GLU A 68 -9.73 15.57 27.31
CA GLU A 68 -9.06 14.53 28.14
C GLU A 68 -9.58 13.08 27.88
N PRO A 69 -9.42 12.51 26.66
CA PRO A 69 -10.08 11.27 26.24
C PRO A 69 -9.61 9.98 26.93
N GLU A 70 -10.51 9.01 27.11
CA GLU A 70 -10.19 7.70 27.72
C GLU A 70 -9.50 6.75 26.73
N ILE A 71 -8.41 6.11 27.16
CA ILE A 71 -7.58 5.22 26.34
C ILE A 71 -8.03 3.76 26.48
N TYR A 72 -8.79 3.27 25.50
CA TYR A 72 -9.28 1.90 25.43
C TYR A 72 -8.24 1.00 24.75
N ARG A 73 -7.64 0.08 25.52
CA ARG A 73 -6.63 -0.88 25.03
C ARG A 73 -7.28 -2.21 24.64
N ILE A 74 -7.21 -2.57 23.36
CA ILE A 74 -7.66 -3.87 22.84
C ILE A 74 -6.50 -4.87 22.93
N GLN A 75 -6.60 -5.81 23.88
CA GLN A 75 -5.55 -6.81 24.18
C GLN A 75 -5.85 -8.21 23.61
N GLU A 76 -7.09 -8.46 23.17
CA GLU A 76 -7.51 -9.69 22.49
C GLU A 76 -8.33 -9.31 21.24
N PRO A 77 -8.05 -9.88 20.05
CA PRO A 77 -8.74 -9.53 18.80
C PRO A 77 -10.11 -10.21 18.75
N THR A 78 -11.05 -9.72 19.57
CA THR A 78 -12.40 -10.27 19.69
C THR A 78 -13.44 -9.19 19.50
N ARG A 79 -14.56 -9.53 18.84
CA ARG A 79 -15.71 -8.62 18.66
C ARG A 79 -16.10 -7.97 19.98
N SER A 80 -16.20 -8.75 21.06
CA SER A 80 -16.58 -8.27 22.39
C SER A 80 -15.61 -7.28 23.04
N ALA A 81 -14.31 -7.32 22.70
CA ALA A 81 -13.36 -6.34 23.20
C ALA A 81 -13.51 -4.99 22.46
N VAL A 82 -13.65 -5.04 21.13
CA VAL A 82 -13.80 -3.84 20.30
C VAL A 82 -15.18 -3.20 20.49
N GLU A 83 -16.26 -3.98 20.54
CA GLU A 83 -17.63 -3.52 20.77
C GLU A 83 -17.78 -2.75 22.08
N ALA A 84 -17.07 -3.19 23.14
CA ALA A 84 -17.05 -2.50 24.44
C ALA A 84 -16.31 -1.14 24.41
N ALA A 85 -15.44 -0.89 23.43
CA ALA A 85 -14.76 0.38 23.24
C ALA A 85 -15.50 1.29 22.23
N PHE A 86 -16.02 0.71 21.14
CA PHE A 86 -16.79 1.43 20.12
C PHE A 86 -18.09 2.01 20.68
N GLN A 87 -18.72 1.32 21.64
CA GLN A 87 -19.97 1.73 22.30
C GLN A 87 -19.75 2.34 23.71
N ALA A 88 -18.52 2.73 24.04
CA ALA A 88 -18.23 3.44 25.28
C ALA A 88 -18.62 4.92 25.17
N SER A 89 -19.26 5.46 26.21
CA SER A 89 -19.70 6.87 26.21
C SER A 89 -18.56 7.86 26.46
N GLY A 90 -18.41 8.80 25.53
CA GLY A 90 -17.54 9.97 25.66
C GLY A 90 -16.27 9.91 24.81
N PRO A 91 -15.46 10.99 24.85
CA PRO A 91 -14.23 11.11 24.05
C PRO A 91 -13.23 10.01 24.38
N ARG A 92 -12.75 9.29 23.36
CA ARG A 92 -11.96 8.08 23.56
C ARG A 92 -11.05 7.75 22.38
N VAL A 93 -9.89 7.16 22.69
CA VAL A 93 -8.96 6.61 21.71
C VAL A 93 -8.86 5.11 21.91
N VAL A 94 -9.22 4.35 20.88
CA VAL A 94 -9.15 2.88 20.84
C VAL A 94 -7.83 2.49 20.21
N VAL A 95 -6.91 1.98 21.04
CA VAL A 95 -5.57 1.52 20.65
C VAL A 95 -5.49 0.00 20.75
N PHE A 96 -4.73 -0.61 19.86
CA PHE A 96 -4.60 -2.05 19.73
C PHE A 96 -3.25 -2.55 20.23
N GLU A 97 -3.24 -3.27 21.34
CA GLU A 97 -2.06 -3.99 21.86
C GLU A 97 -1.93 -5.40 21.25
N THR A 98 -2.73 -5.69 20.21
CA THR A 98 -2.87 -6.99 19.55
C THR A 98 -3.13 -6.83 18.05
N SER A 99 -2.79 -7.83 17.24
CA SER A 99 -3.15 -7.94 15.81
C SER A 99 -4.09 -9.12 15.56
N GLY A 100 -4.57 -9.25 14.32
CA GLY A 100 -5.25 -10.45 13.84
C GLY A 100 -6.65 -10.21 13.28
N THR A 101 -7.35 -11.32 13.03
CA THR A 101 -8.67 -11.34 12.40
C THR A 101 -9.81 -11.34 13.43
N ILE A 102 -10.79 -10.44 13.26
CA ILE A 102 -11.95 -10.28 14.14
C ILE A 102 -13.23 -10.65 13.38
N ASP A 103 -13.77 -11.84 13.69
CA ASP A 103 -15.05 -12.33 13.12
C ASP A 103 -16.24 -11.56 13.72
N LEU A 104 -16.99 -10.87 12.87
CA LEU A 104 -18.18 -10.10 13.27
C LEU A 104 -19.45 -10.97 13.34
N GLY A 105 -19.42 -12.22 12.86
CA GLY A 105 -20.51 -13.18 12.98
C GLY A 105 -21.67 -12.97 12.00
N GLY A 106 -21.50 -12.13 10.98
CA GLY A 106 -22.53 -11.65 10.05
C GLY A 106 -23.04 -10.25 10.39
N GLU A 107 -22.97 -9.84 11.67
CA GLU A 107 -23.67 -8.65 12.18
C GLU A 107 -22.80 -7.38 12.17
N ALA A 108 -23.41 -6.21 11.97
CA ALA A 108 -22.71 -4.93 12.02
C ALA A 108 -22.06 -4.65 13.39
N LEU A 109 -20.92 -3.94 13.38
CA LEU A 109 -20.20 -3.42 14.55
C LEU A 109 -20.08 -1.90 14.43
N ALA A 110 -20.95 -1.18 15.13
CA ALA A 110 -21.02 0.27 15.08
C ALA A 110 -20.25 0.96 16.21
N ILE A 111 -19.59 2.08 15.88
CA ILE A 111 -19.22 3.16 16.80
C ILE A 111 -20.48 4.00 16.99
N THR A 112 -21.02 4.10 18.22
CA THR A 112 -22.38 4.65 18.47
C THR A 112 -22.42 5.85 19.41
N GLU A 113 -21.26 6.41 19.75
CA GLU A 113 -21.11 7.56 20.64
C GLU A 113 -19.99 8.45 20.08
N ASP A 114 -20.19 9.76 20.06
CA ASP A 114 -19.30 10.75 19.42
C ASP A 114 -17.84 10.67 19.91
N LYS A 115 -16.92 11.28 19.14
CA LYS A 115 -15.51 11.51 19.53
C LYS A 115 -14.75 10.22 19.82
N CYS A 116 -14.77 9.30 18.86
CA CYS A 116 -14.00 8.07 18.86
C CYS A 116 -12.84 8.15 17.87
N TRP A 117 -11.61 7.88 18.30
CA TRP A 117 -10.48 7.62 17.39
C TRP A 117 -10.13 6.14 17.43
N VAL A 118 -10.31 5.43 16.32
CA VAL A 118 -9.93 4.02 16.14
C VAL A 118 -8.55 3.97 15.50
N ALA A 119 -7.52 3.78 16.32
CA ALA A 119 -6.11 3.93 15.93
C ALA A 119 -5.49 2.58 15.53
N GLY A 120 -5.89 2.04 14.36
CA GLY A 120 -5.41 0.74 13.86
C GLY A 120 -3.89 0.69 13.64
N GLN A 121 -3.22 1.84 13.51
CA GLN A 121 -1.77 1.94 13.33
C GLN A 121 -1.01 1.38 14.53
N THR A 122 -1.59 1.51 15.74
CA THR A 122 -0.93 1.05 16.97
C THR A 122 -0.90 -0.47 17.09
N ALA A 123 -1.60 -1.21 16.23
CA ALA A 123 -1.52 -2.66 16.19
C ALA A 123 -0.14 -3.13 15.69
N PRO A 124 0.42 -4.24 16.23
CA PRO A 124 1.58 -4.88 15.64
C PRO A 124 1.23 -5.49 14.27
N SER A 125 2.22 -5.90 13.48
CA SER A 125 1.96 -6.64 12.23
C SER A 125 1.14 -7.91 12.51
N SER A 126 0.15 -8.28 11.69
CA SER A 126 -0.22 -7.68 10.38
C SER A 126 -1.37 -6.65 10.48
N GLY A 127 -1.60 -6.06 11.65
CA GLY A 127 -2.70 -5.14 11.91
C GLY A 127 -4.02 -5.81 12.30
N ILE A 128 -5.11 -5.03 12.27
CA ILE A 128 -6.48 -5.49 12.57
C ILE A 128 -7.28 -5.67 11.28
N THR A 129 -7.96 -6.82 11.16
CA THR A 129 -8.88 -7.10 10.04
C THR A 129 -10.23 -7.59 10.55
N PHE A 130 -11.29 -6.83 10.31
CA PHE A 130 -12.67 -7.24 10.57
C PHE A 130 -13.20 -8.07 9.39
N VAL A 131 -13.84 -9.22 9.68
CA VAL A 131 -14.38 -10.13 8.66
C VAL A 131 -15.83 -10.51 8.93
N LYS A 132 -16.58 -10.88 7.87
CA LYS A 132 -17.95 -11.40 7.96
C LYS A 132 -18.91 -10.41 8.62
N GLY A 133 -18.94 -9.19 8.12
CA GLY A 133 -19.82 -8.14 8.64
C GLY A 133 -19.32 -6.74 8.30
N MET A 134 -20.09 -5.77 8.78
CA MET A 134 -19.94 -4.35 8.50
C MET A 134 -19.35 -3.61 9.70
N VAL A 135 -18.40 -2.70 9.48
CA VAL A 135 -18.01 -1.69 10.47
C VAL A 135 -18.74 -0.40 10.16
N GLN A 136 -19.32 0.26 11.17
CA GLN A 136 -20.10 1.49 10.95
C GLN A 136 -19.67 2.62 11.88
N VAL A 137 -19.63 3.84 11.35
CA VAL A 137 -19.50 5.08 12.12
C VAL A 137 -20.89 5.72 12.27
N ASP A 138 -21.59 5.38 13.34
CA ASP A 138 -22.95 5.83 13.71
C ASP A 138 -22.86 6.89 14.81
N ALA A 139 -22.01 7.90 14.58
CA ALA A 139 -21.57 8.91 15.55
C ALA A 139 -20.91 10.12 14.86
N ASP A 140 -20.78 11.23 15.58
CA ASP A 140 -20.08 12.44 15.12
C ASP A 140 -18.62 12.51 15.61
N ASP A 141 -17.81 13.41 15.02
CA ASP A 141 -16.43 13.73 15.42
C ASP A 141 -15.45 12.52 15.42
N CYS A 142 -15.72 11.45 14.66
CA CYS A 142 -14.95 10.21 14.73
C CYS A 142 -13.83 10.13 13.68
N VAL A 143 -12.73 9.46 14.06
CA VAL A 143 -11.58 9.16 13.21
C VAL A 143 -11.38 7.65 13.17
N VAL A 144 -11.34 7.05 11.98
CA VAL A 144 -11.09 5.62 11.78
C VAL A 144 -9.89 5.45 10.88
N GLN A 145 -8.85 4.78 11.40
CA GLN A 145 -7.54 4.73 10.78
C GLN A 145 -6.92 3.34 10.77
N HIS A 146 -6.21 2.98 9.68
CA HIS A 146 -5.31 1.82 9.59
C HIS A 146 -5.93 0.46 9.96
N ILE A 147 -7.22 0.28 9.69
CA ILE A 147 -7.95 -1.00 9.83
C ILE A 147 -8.29 -1.60 8.46
N ARG A 148 -8.46 -2.93 8.42
CA ARG A 148 -9.04 -3.62 7.26
C ARG A 148 -10.46 -4.09 7.57
N THR A 149 -11.37 -3.99 6.60
CA THR A 149 -12.71 -4.58 6.64
C THR A 149 -12.93 -5.46 5.42
N ARG A 150 -13.52 -6.65 5.62
CA ARG A 150 -13.83 -7.61 4.56
C ARG A 150 -15.21 -8.21 4.79
N HIS A 151 -16.25 -7.73 4.08
CA HIS A 151 -17.64 -8.09 4.41
C HIS A 151 -17.95 -9.56 4.10
N GLY A 152 -18.38 -9.87 2.87
CA GLY A 152 -18.79 -11.19 2.41
C GLY A 152 -19.85 -11.91 3.27
N PRO A 153 -20.09 -13.21 3.03
CA PRO A 153 -21.08 -13.98 3.79
C PRO A 153 -20.75 -14.11 5.29
N GLY A 154 -21.80 -14.11 6.12
CA GLY A 154 -21.73 -14.34 7.56
C GLY A 154 -21.23 -15.72 7.95
N SER A 155 -20.98 -15.94 9.24
CA SER A 155 -20.43 -17.21 9.76
C SER A 155 -21.39 -18.43 9.68
N ASP A 156 -22.64 -18.23 9.27
CA ASP A 156 -23.60 -19.29 8.91
C ASP A 156 -23.84 -19.42 7.39
N GLY A 157 -23.24 -18.53 6.58
CA GLY A 157 -23.41 -18.45 5.13
C GLY A 157 -24.57 -17.56 4.67
N GLU A 158 -25.30 -16.90 5.57
CA GLU A 158 -26.28 -15.87 5.17
C GLU A 158 -25.55 -14.61 4.69
N ILE A 159 -26.09 -13.94 3.67
CA ILE A 159 -25.48 -12.78 3.02
C ILE A 159 -26.33 -11.55 3.31
N GLN A 160 -25.78 -10.61 4.07
CA GLN A 160 -26.46 -9.34 4.35
C GLN A 160 -26.28 -8.37 3.17
N SER A 161 -27.18 -7.40 3.01
CA SER A 161 -27.07 -6.33 2.01
C SER A 161 -26.64 -5.07 2.75
N ASN A 162 -25.31 -4.92 2.82
CA ASN A 162 -24.59 -4.03 3.71
C ASN A 162 -23.21 -3.70 3.10
N ASP A 163 -22.61 -2.64 3.62
CA ASP A 163 -21.27 -2.23 3.21
C ASP A 163 -20.19 -3.00 4.00
N SER A 164 -18.94 -2.97 3.54
CA SER A 164 -17.82 -3.41 4.41
C SER A 164 -17.50 -2.36 5.48
N LEU A 165 -17.50 -1.08 5.10
CA LEU A 165 -17.45 0.05 6.03
C LEU A 165 -18.32 1.22 5.52
N ASN A 166 -19.02 1.93 6.40
CA ASN A 166 -19.53 3.27 6.07
C ASN A 166 -19.64 4.23 7.26
N THR A 167 -19.81 5.52 6.95
CA THR A 167 -20.47 6.45 7.88
C THR A 167 -21.98 6.33 7.75
N ALA A 168 -22.69 6.43 8.87
CA ALA A 168 -24.14 6.38 8.89
C ALA A 168 -24.77 7.71 8.41
N ASP A 169 -26.07 7.65 8.13
CA ASP A 169 -26.88 8.82 7.75
C ASP A 169 -26.97 9.86 8.89
N ASP A 170 -27.23 11.12 8.54
CA ASP A 170 -27.31 12.28 9.47
C ASP A 170 -26.01 12.59 10.27
N THR A 171 -24.89 11.88 10.07
CA THR A 171 -23.62 12.06 10.82
C THR A 171 -22.74 13.24 10.35
N SER A 172 -21.84 13.72 11.20
CA SER A 172 -20.99 14.90 10.95
C SER A 172 -19.52 14.74 11.37
N ASN A 173 -18.62 15.41 10.64
CA ASN A 173 -17.19 15.59 10.97
C ASN A 173 -16.41 14.27 11.12
N ASN A 174 -16.58 13.34 10.17
CA ASN A 174 -15.99 12.00 10.22
C ASN A 174 -14.80 11.83 9.26
N VAL A 175 -13.72 11.20 9.76
CA VAL A 175 -12.49 10.89 9.01
C VAL A 175 -12.33 9.39 8.86
N ILE A 176 -12.19 8.91 7.63
CA ILE A 176 -11.85 7.53 7.28
C ILE A 176 -10.53 7.58 6.50
N ASP A 177 -9.41 7.20 7.11
CA ASP A 177 -8.08 7.43 6.55
C ASP A 177 -7.23 6.15 6.61
N HIS A 178 -6.49 5.84 5.54
CA HIS A 178 -5.76 4.57 5.42
C HIS A 178 -6.62 3.36 5.84
N VAL A 179 -7.80 3.17 5.26
CA VAL A 179 -8.60 1.95 5.46
C VAL A 179 -8.47 1.04 4.25
N THR A 180 -8.31 -0.27 4.47
CA THR A 180 -8.57 -1.25 3.39
C THR A 180 -9.99 -1.77 3.52
N ALA A 181 -10.82 -1.68 2.50
CA ALA A 181 -12.20 -2.18 2.51
C ALA A 181 -12.48 -3.07 1.30
N SER A 182 -12.87 -4.34 1.51
CA SER A 182 -13.13 -5.28 0.43
C SER A 182 -14.36 -6.16 0.62
N TRP A 183 -14.79 -6.80 -0.47
CA TRP A 183 -15.84 -7.84 -0.47
C TRP A 183 -17.19 -7.36 0.07
N GLY A 184 -17.51 -6.08 -0.15
CA GLY A 184 -18.83 -5.51 0.11
C GLY A 184 -19.94 -6.23 -0.64
N THR A 185 -21.15 -6.20 -0.10
CA THR A 185 -22.34 -6.87 -0.67
C THR A 185 -23.46 -5.90 -1.05
N ASP A 186 -23.33 -4.60 -0.75
CA ASP A 186 -23.70 -3.54 -1.69
C ASP A 186 -22.42 -2.75 -2.05
N GLU A 187 -21.85 -1.95 -1.14
CA GLU A 187 -20.58 -1.24 -1.35
C GLU A 187 -19.41 -1.76 -0.49
N CYS A 188 -18.17 -1.52 -0.93
CA CYS A 188 -16.99 -1.72 -0.07
C CYS A 188 -16.84 -0.60 0.98
N LEU A 189 -16.90 0.67 0.59
CA LEU A 189 -16.72 1.82 1.50
C LEU A 189 -17.65 2.99 1.11
N SER A 190 -18.66 3.32 1.92
CA SER A 190 -19.61 4.41 1.62
C SER A 190 -19.54 5.60 2.59
N VAL A 191 -20.08 6.73 2.13
CA VAL A 191 -20.37 7.94 2.91
C VAL A 191 -21.90 8.10 2.99
N GLY A 192 -22.44 8.24 4.21
CA GLY A 192 -23.87 8.26 4.51
C GLY A 192 -24.69 9.39 3.86
N TYR A 193 -26.01 9.33 4.05
CA TYR A 193 -26.97 10.31 3.54
C TYR A 193 -27.09 11.52 4.48
N ASP A 194 -27.39 12.70 3.95
CA ASP A 194 -27.54 13.97 4.69
C ASP A 194 -26.33 14.35 5.61
N THR A 195 -25.17 13.69 5.43
CA THR A 195 -23.95 13.91 6.22
C THR A 195 -23.25 15.23 5.90
N THR A 196 -22.43 15.72 6.84
CA THR A 196 -21.64 16.95 6.69
C THR A 196 -20.18 16.76 7.06
N ASP A 197 -19.28 17.38 6.28
CA ASP A 197 -17.85 17.47 6.57
C ASP A 197 -17.18 16.07 6.75
N THR A 198 -17.46 15.11 5.86
CA THR A 198 -16.84 13.77 5.85
C THR A 198 -15.60 13.73 4.95
N THR A 199 -14.53 13.06 5.39
CA THR A 199 -13.26 12.94 4.67
C THR A 199 -12.82 11.48 4.56
N VAL A 200 -12.55 11.01 3.34
CA VAL A 200 -12.00 9.67 3.04
C VAL A 200 -10.67 9.82 2.30
N THR A 201 -9.58 9.44 2.97
CA THR A 201 -8.22 9.62 2.45
C THR A 201 -7.39 8.35 2.44
N ASN A 202 -6.51 8.19 1.43
CA ASN A 202 -5.53 7.12 1.35
C ASN A 202 -6.10 5.68 1.50
N CYS A 203 -7.39 5.46 1.25
CA CYS A 203 -8.02 4.15 1.40
C CYS A 203 -7.76 3.24 0.19
N LEU A 204 -7.70 1.94 0.42
CA LEU A 204 -7.58 0.89 -0.60
C LEU A 204 -8.89 0.08 -0.63
N VAL A 205 -9.70 0.30 -1.66
CA VAL A 205 -11.10 -0.17 -1.71
C VAL A 205 -11.29 -1.04 -2.95
N TYR A 206 -11.62 -2.33 -2.77
CA TYR A 206 -11.59 -3.28 -3.89
C TYR A 206 -12.51 -4.49 -3.80
N GLU A 207 -12.76 -5.12 -4.94
CA GLU A 207 -13.53 -6.37 -5.09
C GLU A 207 -14.86 -6.33 -4.33
N GLY A 208 -15.78 -5.45 -4.74
CA GLY A 208 -17.20 -5.63 -4.38
C GLY A 208 -17.68 -6.98 -4.93
N LEU A 209 -18.49 -7.73 -4.18
CA LEU A 209 -18.83 -9.09 -4.61
C LEU A 209 -19.83 -9.10 -5.78
N TYR A 210 -19.59 -9.97 -6.75
CA TYR A 210 -20.40 -10.08 -7.96
C TYR A 210 -21.48 -11.18 -7.88
N ASP A 211 -22.73 -10.82 -8.15
CA ASP A 211 -23.94 -11.64 -7.93
C ASP A 211 -23.90 -12.42 -6.58
N PRO A 212 -23.63 -11.74 -5.44
CA PRO A 212 -23.41 -12.43 -4.16
C PRO A 212 -24.67 -13.18 -3.71
N TYR A 213 -25.86 -12.71 -4.10
CA TYR A 213 -27.15 -13.36 -3.80
C TYR A 213 -27.49 -14.54 -4.74
N GLY A 214 -26.76 -14.71 -5.84
CA GLY A 214 -27.03 -15.73 -6.86
C GLY A 214 -28.38 -15.56 -7.55
N ASP A 215 -28.87 -14.33 -7.66
CA ASP A 215 -30.16 -13.97 -8.27
C ASP A 215 -30.04 -13.03 -9.47
N SER A 216 -28.82 -12.80 -9.97
CA SER A 216 -28.42 -11.89 -11.04
C SER A 216 -28.66 -10.40 -10.75
N SER A 217 -28.50 -10.01 -9.48
CA SER A 217 -28.41 -8.61 -9.07
C SER A 217 -26.95 -8.13 -9.06
N ASP A 218 -26.71 -6.97 -9.66
CA ASP A 218 -25.40 -6.33 -9.67
C ASP A 218 -25.14 -5.65 -8.32
N HIS A 219 -24.19 -6.15 -7.54
CA HIS A 219 -23.75 -5.62 -6.23
C HIS A 219 -22.21 -5.51 -6.08
N ASN A 220 -21.51 -5.43 -7.21
CA ASN A 220 -20.07 -5.21 -7.25
C ASN A 220 -19.78 -3.70 -7.32
N TYR A 221 -19.74 -3.03 -6.15
CA TYR A 221 -19.58 -1.59 -6.05
C TYR A 221 -18.47 -1.15 -5.07
N ALA A 222 -17.82 -0.03 -5.39
CA ALA A 222 -16.76 0.53 -4.55
C ALA A 222 -17.28 1.47 -3.46
N THR A 223 -17.78 2.65 -3.87
CA THR A 223 -18.09 3.77 -2.97
C THR A 223 -19.26 4.61 -3.47
N LEU A 224 -20.21 4.86 -2.59
CA LEU A 224 -21.30 5.81 -2.79
C LEU A 224 -21.26 6.91 -1.76
N VAL A 225 -21.64 8.12 -2.17
CA VAL A 225 -21.86 9.28 -1.31
C VAL A 225 -23.36 9.57 -1.29
N GLY A 226 -24.03 9.39 -0.16
CA GLY A 226 -25.49 9.42 0.02
C GLY A 226 -26.17 10.73 -0.39
N ASP A 227 -27.49 10.71 -0.64
CA ASP A 227 -28.23 11.92 -1.06
C ASP A 227 -28.06 13.02 0.00
N GLY A 228 -27.94 14.28 -0.42
CA GLY A 228 -27.85 15.43 0.49
C GLY A 228 -26.49 15.67 1.16
N ALA A 229 -25.51 14.76 1.03
CA ALA A 229 -24.21 14.88 1.68
C ALA A 229 -23.42 16.14 1.24
N GLU A 230 -23.09 17.03 2.19
CA GLU A 230 -22.33 18.25 1.95
C GLU A 230 -20.88 18.15 2.47
N ASN A 231 -19.95 18.82 1.77
CA ASN A 231 -18.53 18.91 2.13
C ASN A 231 -17.86 17.54 2.29
N VAL A 232 -18.03 16.66 1.29
CA VAL A 232 -17.33 15.37 1.26
C VAL A 232 -15.99 15.52 0.55
N THR A 233 -14.89 14.98 1.11
CA THR A 233 -13.61 14.83 0.41
C THR A 233 -13.27 13.37 0.21
N LEU A 234 -12.96 12.98 -1.02
CA LEU A 234 -12.42 11.66 -1.38
C LEU A 234 -11.06 11.89 -2.09
N ALA A 235 -9.94 11.68 -1.41
CA ALA A 235 -8.62 11.98 -1.97
C ALA A 235 -7.51 10.95 -1.66
N GLY A 236 -6.58 10.74 -2.60
CA GLY A 236 -5.45 9.80 -2.41
C GLY A 236 -5.84 8.31 -2.39
N ASN A 237 -7.11 7.98 -2.61
CA ASN A 237 -7.60 6.61 -2.55
C ASN A 237 -7.17 5.79 -3.78
N VAL A 238 -7.21 4.47 -3.63
CA VAL A 238 -7.12 3.49 -4.71
C VAL A 238 -8.40 2.68 -4.71
N TRP A 239 -9.16 2.77 -5.79
CA TRP A 239 -10.29 1.90 -6.08
C TRP A 239 -9.90 0.89 -7.15
N ALA A 240 -10.13 -0.42 -6.92
CA ALA A 240 -9.67 -1.46 -7.83
C ALA A 240 -10.63 -2.65 -7.94
N LYS A 241 -10.85 -3.14 -9.16
CA LYS A 241 -11.70 -4.31 -9.45
C LYS A 241 -13.11 -4.23 -8.83
N CYS A 242 -13.66 -3.03 -8.87
CA CYS A 242 -15.06 -2.75 -8.55
C CYS A 242 -15.78 -2.33 -9.85
N ARG A 243 -16.84 -3.05 -10.24
CA ARG A 243 -17.51 -2.82 -11.53
C ARG A 243 -18.17 -1.45 -11.61
N GLY A 244 -18.77 -0.98 -10.52
CA GLY A 244 -19.50 0.29 -10.51
C GLY A 244 -19.29 1.16 -9.27
N ARG A 245 -19.86 2.37 -9.33
CA ARG A 245 -19.87 3.36 -8.24
C ARG A 245 -18.45 3.68 -7.77
N VAL A 246 -17.62 4.27 -8.65
CA VAL A 246 -16.21 4.60 -8.37
C VAL A 246 -15.89 6.10 -8.55
N PRO A 247 -16.26 6.97 -7.59
CA PRO A 247 -17.34 6.85 -6.62
C PRO A 247 -18.67 7.36 -7.21
N ARG A 248 -19.82 6.79 -6.82
CA ARG A 248 -21.13 7.35 -7.20
C ARG A 248 -21.50 8.54 -6.31
N LEU A 249 -21.78 9.68 -6.92
CA LEU A 249 -22.24 10.89 -6.21
C LEU A 249 -23.76 11.03 -6.36
N LYS A 250 -24.50 10.98 -5.24
CA LYS A 250 -25.97 11.04 -5.24
C LYS A 250 -26.55 12.46 -5.37
N SER A 251 -27.87 12.58 -5.40
CA SER A 251 -28.58 13.85 -5.57
C SER A 251 -28.26 14.86 -4.47
N GLU A 252 -28.27 16.14 -4.84
CA GLU A 252 -27.95 17.30 -4.00
C GLU A 252 -26.53 17.31 -3.37
N THR A 253 -25.67 16.31 -3.63
CA THR A 253 -24.34 16.17 -2.98
C THR A 253 -23.30 17.22 -3.41
N ARG A 254 -22.34 17.49 -2.50
CA ARG A 254 -21.25 18.45 -2.69
C ARG A 254 -19.91 17.84 -2.30
N SER A 255 -19.14 17.39 -3.30
CA SER A 255 -17.96 16.54 -3.07
C SER A 255 -16.70 16.98 -3.83
N VAL A 256 -15.53 16.78 -3.22
CA VAL A 256 -14.22 16.80 -3.89
C VAL A 256 -13.78 15.35 -4.14
N VAL A 257 -13.39 15.05 -5.38
CA VAL A 257 -12.79 13.77 -5.77
C VAL A 257 -11.43 14.09 -6.38
N ALA A 258 -10.34 13.89 -5.63
CA ALA A 258 -9.03 14.43 -6.03
C ALA A 258 -7.84 13.46 -5.85
N ASN A 259 -6.97 13.38 -6.85
CA ASN A 259 -5.77 12.55 -6.83
C ASN A 259 -6.02 11.10 -6.37
N ASN A 260 -7.11 10.48 -6.84
CA ASN A 260 -7.38 9.06 -6.64
C ASN A 260 -6.93 8.24 -7.86
N VAL A 261 -6.70 6.94 -7.66
CA VAL A 261 -6.52 5.93 -8.74
C VAL A 261 -7.78 5.07 -8.80
N MET A 262 -8.25 4.79 -10.01
CA MET A 262 -9.43 3.95 -10.26
C MET A 262 -9.05 2.92 -11.32
N TYR A 263 -9.13 1.63 -10.99
CA TYR A 263 -8.67 0.54 -11.83
C TYR A 263 -9.74 -0.54 -12.02
N PHE A 264 -9.90 -1.01 -13.26
CA PHE A 264 -10.76 -2.13 -13.66
C PHE A 264 -12.21 -1.97 -13.19
N PHE A 265 -12.92 -1.08 -13.88
CA PHE A 265 -14.32 -0.73 -13.66
C PHE A 265 -15.07 -0.56 -15.01
N ASN A 266 -16.40 -0.60 -14.96
CA ASN A 266 -17.29 -0.17 -16.05
C ASN A 266 -17.86 1.23 -15.79
N GLU A 267 -18.30 1.49 -14.55
CA GLU A 267 -19.00 2.72 -14.15
C GLU A 267 -18.24 3.41 -13.00
N ALA A 268 -17.52 4.51 -13.28
CA ALA A 268 -16.73 5.20 -12.27
C ALA A 268 -17.48 6.36 -11.57
N THR A 269 -17.15 7.60 -11.91
CA THR A 269 -17.64 8.80 -11.22
C THR A 269 -18.99 9.24 -11.81
N ASN A 270 -20.03 8.42 -11.65
CA ASN A 270 -21.39 8.77 -12.08
C ASN A 270 -22.06 9.71 -11.06
N MET A 271 -22.72 10.75 -11.56
CA MET A 271 -23.22 11.87 -10.75
C MET A 271 -24.70 12.16 -11.05
N ASP A 272 -25.54 12.21 -10.02
CA ASP A 272 -26.94 12.65 -10.21
C ASP A 272 -27.04 14.13 -10.62
N GLY A 273 -28.11 14.49 -11.34
CA GLY A 273 -28.19 15.74 -12.13
C GLY A 273 -28.13 17.08 -11.37
N ASP A 274 -28.18 17.09 -10.04
CA ASP A 274 -28.09 18.28 -9.17
C ASP A 274 -26.88 18.27 -8.21
N THR A 275 -25.97 17.30 -8.38
CA THR A 275 -24.62 17.28 -7.79
C THR A 275 -23.83 18.57 -8.05
N ALA A 276 -22.86 18.88 -7.18
CA ALA A 276 -21.92 19.97 -7.36
C ALA A 276 -20.49 19.57 -6.95
N ALA A 277 -19.76 18.91 -7.85
CA ALA A 277 -18.45 18.30 -7.56
C ALA A 277 -17.23 19.12 -8.03
N ALA A 278 -16.07 18.86 -7.43
CA ALA A 278 -14.76 19.22 -7.98
C ALA A 278 -13.91 17.95 -8.18
N ILE A 279 -13.65 17.57 -9.43
CA ILE A 279 -12.93 16.34 -9.78
C ILE A 279 -11.56 16.72 -10.35
N VAL A 280 -10.48 16.39 -9.62
CA VAL A 280 -9.15 16.97 -9.85
C VAL A 280 -8.01 15.95 -9.81
N GLY A 281 -7.19 15.85 -10.86
CA GLY A 281 -5.93 15.10 -10.82
C GLY A 281 -6.07 13.59 -10.62
N ASN A 282 -7.22 12.99 -10.95
CA ASN A 282 -7.47 11.54 -10.79
C ASN A 282 -6.98 10.76 -12.01
N VAL A 283 -6.59 9.49 -11.78
CA VAL A 283 -6.18 8.53 -12.80
C VAL A 283 -7.27 7.48 -12.98
N TYR A 284 -7.81 7.38 -14.20
CA TYR A 284 -8.91 6.47 -14.57
C TYR A 284 -8.44 5.39 -15.53
N ILE A 285 -8.47 4.13 -15.08
CA ILE A 285 -8.00 2.94 -15.82
C ILE A 285 -9.19 1.95 -15.97
N PRO A 286 -10.14 2.20 -16.89
CA PRO A 286 -11.36 1.39 -17.04
C PRO A 286 -11.10 0.02 -17.68
N GLN A 287 -12.02 -0.93 -17.48
CA GLN A 287 -12.13 -2.13 -18.33
C GLN A 287 -12.90 -1.81 -19.63
N ASP A 288 -13.90 -0.92 -19.58
CA ASP A 288 -14.64 -0.50 -20.78
C ASP A 288 -14.07 0.81 -21.34
N VAL A 289 -13.36 0.73 -22.47
CA VAL A 289 -12.71 1.87 -23.13
C VAL A 289 -13.61 2.58 -24.16
N ASP A 290 -14.81 2.06 -24.43
CA ASP A 290 -15.79 2.69 -25.32
C ASP A 290 -16.70 3.71 -24.57
N ASP A 291 -16.73 3.68 -23.23
CA ASP A 291 -17.58 4.52 -22.38
C ASP A 291 -16.81 5.62 -21.60
N THR A 292 -17.51 6.42 -20.80
CA THR A 292 -16.97 7.59 -20.07
C THR A 292 -16.88 7.39 -18.55
N PRO A 293 -15.72 7.66 -17.90
CA PRO A 293 -15.55 7.42 -16.47
C PRO A 293 -16.04 8.57 -15.56
N ILE A 294 -16.42 9.73 -16.11
CA ILE A 294 -17.09 10.82 -15.39
C ILE A 294 -18.42 11.08 -16.09
N GLU A 295 -19.53 10.89 -15.38
CA GLU A 295 -20.86 10.86 -16.00
C GLU A 295 -21.91 11.74 -15.34
N ASP A 296 -22.76 12.34 -16.18
CA ASP A 296 -23.90 13.19 -15.81
C ASP A 296 -23.51 14.27 -14.77
N GLY A 297 -24.47 14.79 -13.98
CA GLY A 297 -24.22 15.76 -12.92
C GLY A 297 -23.59 17.10 -13.33
N ASN A 298 -23.06 17.82 -12.33
CA ASN A 298 -22.38 19.10 -12.53
C ASN A 298 -21.03 19.10 -11.78
N ALA A 299 -19.93 19.24 -12.50
CA ALA A 299 -18.59 19.17 -11.91
C ALA A 299 -17.62 20.17 -12.54
N SER A 300 -16.71 20.73 -11.72
CA SER A 300 -15.53 21.41 -12.25
C SER A 300 -14.41 20.39 -12.44
N LEU A 301 -13.81 20.33 -13.62
CA LEU A 301 -12.80 19.32 -13.97
C LEU A 301 -11.43 19.97 -14.17
N SER A 302 -10.36 19.34 -13.67
CA SER A 302 -8.98 19.75 -14.00
C SER A 302 -7.99 18.62 -13.77
N ASP A 303 -7.05 18.42 -14.70
CA ASP A 303 -5.90 17.51 -14.55
C ASP A 303 -6.22 16.00 -14.41
N ASN A 304 -7.47 15.57 -14.62
CA ASN A 304 -7.80 14.13 -14.65
C ASN A 304 -7.32 13.49 -15.97
N VAL A 305 -6.87 12.23 -15.91
CA VAL A 305 -6.38 11.47 -17.07
C VAL A 305 -7.06 10.10 -17.18
N THR A 306 -7.16 9.59 -18.40
CA THR A 306 -7.51 8.20 -18.70
C THR A 306 -6.28 7.42 -19.15
N ASP A 307 -6.23 6.14 -18.80
CA ASP A 307 -5.31 5.14 -19.34
C ASP A 307 -6.14 3.95 -19.86
N PRO A 308 -6.17 3.66 -21.17
CA PRO A 308 -5.47 4.38 -22.24
C PRO A 308 -6.04 5.79 -22.47
N SER A 309 -5.15 6.75 -22.74
CA SER A 309 -5.50 8.17 -22.98
C SER A 309 -6.38 8.45 -24.22
N SER A 310 -6.78 7.41 -24.95
CA SER A 310 -7.83 7.46 -25.97
C SER A 310 -9.25 7.44 -25.40
N THR A 311 -9.46 6.89 -24.20
CA THR A 311 -10.79 6.73 -23.60
C THR A 311 -11.39 8.11 -23.29
N PRO A 312 -12.62 8.42 -23.72
CA PRO A 312 -13.23 9.73 -23.49
C PRO A 312 -13.46 9.99 -22.00
N LEU A 313 -13.02 11.14 -21.48
CA LEU A 313 -13.06 11.42 -20.04
C LEU A 313 -14.48 11.69 -19.48
N THR A 314 -15.43 12.19 -20.28
CA THR A 314 -16.70 12.77 -19.77
C THR A 314 -17.91 12.49 -20.66
N GLY A 315 -19.01 12.02 -20.06
CA GLY A 315 -20.32 11.84 -20.69
C GLY A 315 -21.42 12.58 -19.93
N GLY A 316 -22.33 13.28 -20.63
CA GLY A 316 -23.49 13.96 -20.00
C GLY A 316 -23.21 15.21 -19.15
N THR A 317 -22.09 15.29 -18.43
CA THR A 317 -21.75 16.28 -17.39
C THR A 317 -21.83 17.75 -17.84
N GLU A 318 -22.43 18.61 -16.99
CA GLU A 318 -22.32 20.07 -17.12
C GLU A 318 -21.04 20.58 -16.43
N GLU A 319 -20.04 20.98 -17.24
CA GLU A 319 -18.75 21.47 -16.75
C GLU A 319 -18.87 22.85 -16.06
N LEU A 320 -18.58 22.89 -14.76
CA LEU A 320 -18.63 24.09 -13.93
C LEU A 320 -17.35 24.93 -14.11
N SER A 321 -17.51 26.19 -14.53
CA SER A 321 -16.42 27.15 -14.79
C SER A 321 -15.52 27.53 -13.59
N SER A 322 -15.76 26.98 -12.41
CA SER A 322 -15.00 27.17 -11.18
C SER A 322 -15.37 26.08 -10.15
N ARG A 323 -14.41 25.65 -9.32
CA ARG A 323 -14.65 24.68 -8.24
C ARG A 323 -15.82 25.10 -7.33
N PRO A 324 -16.88 24.29 -7.17
CA PRO A 324 -18.03 24.63 -6.33
C PRO A 324 -17.73 24.54 -4.82
N LEU A 325 -16.71 23.77 -4.44
CA LEU A 325 -16.11 23.68 -3.11
C LEU A 325 -14.63 23.25 -3.25
N TRP A 326 -13.83 23.50 -2.21
CA TRP A 326 -12.46 23.00 -2.05
C TRP A 326 -12.02 23.13 -0.58
N PRO A 327 -11.35 22.13 0.02
CA PRO A 327 -10.76 22.23 1.35
C PRO A 327 -9.76 23.38 1.53
N ALA A 328 -9.59 23.83 2.77
CA ALA A 328 -8.84 25.03 3.10
C ALA A 328 -7.34 24.75 3.40
N GLY A 329 -6.59 24.33 2.39
CA GLY A 329 -5.15 24.07 2.52
C GLY A 329 -4.63 23.05 1.51
N PHE A 330 -5.49 22.11 1.13
CA PHE A 330 -5.20 21.01 0.21
C PHE A 330 -4.57 21.46 -1.11
N GLU A 331 -3.30 21.06 -1.29
CA GLU A 331 -2.54 21.17 -2.53
C GLU A 331 -2.55 19.81 -3.24
N THR A 332 -2.93 19.78 -4.51
CA THR A 332 -3.02 18.54 -5.30
C THR A 332 -1.65 18.08 -5.80
N LEU A 333 -1.47 16.77 -5.83
CA LEU A 333 -0.37 16.14 -6.58
C LEU A 333 -0.53 16.40 -8.09
N ASP A 334 0.61 16.50 -8.79
CA ASP A 334 0.66 16.41 -10.25
C ASP A 334 0.19 15.02 -10.69
N VAL A 335 -0.75 14.94 -11.62
CA VAL A 335 -1.40 13.68 -12.00
C VAL A 335 -0.41 12.60 -12.46
N SER A 336 0.73 12.97 -13.05
CA SER A 336 1.76 12.01 -13.48
C SER A 336 2.43 11.25 -12.31
N GLY A 337 2.31 11.77 -11.07
CA GLY A 337 2.83 11.15 -9.86
C GLY A 337 1.77 10.46 -9.00
N VAL A 338 0.49 10.51 -9.37
CA VAL A 338 -0.64 10.01 -8.53
C VAL A 338 -0.65 8.49 -8.45
N GLU A 339 -0.48 7.78 -9.57
CA GLU A 339 -0.53 6.31 -9.58
C GLU A 339 0.59 5.72 -8.70
N SER A 340 1.84 6.08 -8.96
CA SER A 340 3.01 5.64 -8.17
C SER A 340 2.88 6.02 -6.68
N HIS A 341 2.36 7.20 -6.37
CA HIS A 341 2.14 7.63 -5.00
C HIS A 341 1.08 6.78 -4.28
N ASN A 342 -0.11 6.65 -4.87
CA ASN A 342 -1.23 5.99 -4.21
C ASN A 342 -1.03 4.46 -4.14
N LEU A 343 -0.41 3.84 -5.15
CA LEU A 343 -0.03 2.42 -5.10
C LEU A 343 1.09 2.12 -4.11
N SER A 344 1.84 3.14 -3.67
CA SER A 344 2.76 3.00 -2.55
C SER A 344 2.04 3.18 -1.21
N ASN A 345 1.19 4.21 -1.09
CA ASN A 345 0.67 4.70 0.20
C ASN A 345 -0.76 4.27 0.57
N ALA A 346 -1.62 3.79 -0.34
CA ALA A 346 -3.03 3.57 0.00
C ALA A 346 -3.28 2.24 0.72
N GLY A 347 -4.21 2.23 1.68
CA GLY A 347 -4.65 1.07 2.45
C GLY A 347 -4.12 1.03 3.89
N ALA A 348 -4.55 0.01 4.64
CA ALA A 348 -4.42 -0.04 6.10
C ALA A 348 -2.99 0.03 6.64
N ARG A 349 -2.06 -0.68 6.00
CA ARG A 349 -0.65 -0.73 6.41
C ARG A 349 0.20 -0.78 5.13
N PRO A 350 0.53 0.38 4.54
CA PRO A 350 1.21 0.44 3.25
C PRO A 350 2.59 -0.22 3.23
N ALA A 351 3.32 -0.18 4.36
CA ALA A 351 4.60 -0.85 4.56
C ALA A 351 4.48 -2.35 4.95
N ASP A 352 3.30 -2.79 5.39
CA ASP A 352 3.04 -4.12 6.00
C ASP A 352 1.71 -4.67 5.43
N ARG A 353 1.72 -4.87 4.10
CA ARG A 353 0.55 -5.30 3.32
C ARG A 353 0.32 -6.80 3.48
N THR A 354 -0.90 -7.18 3.84
CA THR A 354 -1.38 -8.56 3.74
C THR A 354 -1.50 -8.98 2.28
N ASP A 355 -1.33 -10.27 1.98
CA ASP A 355 -1.30 -10.86 0.63
C ASP A 355 -2.40 -10.33 -0.31
N ASN A 356 -3.65 -10.18 0.16
CA ASN A 356 -4.74 -9.65 -0.66
C ASN A 356 -4.53 -8.18 -1.07
N ASP A 357 -3.97 -7.35 -0.18
CA ASP A 357 -3.70 -5.93 -0.42
C ASP A 357 -2.47 -5.75 -1.33
N ALA A 358 -1.46 -6.62 -1.15
CA ALA A 358 -0.28 -6.66 -1.99
C ALA A 358 -0.61 -7.13 -3.42
N ARG A 359 -1.44 -8.18 -3.55
CA ARG A 359 -1.96 -8.67 -4.83
C ARG A 359 -2.66 -7.57 -5.61
N ILE A 360 -3.63 -6.86 -5.00
CA ILE A 360 -4.35 -5.78 -5.69
C ILE A 360 -3.42 -4.67 -6.15
N VAL A 361 -2.43 -4.29 -5.34
CA VAL A 361 -1.43 -3.29 -5.73
C VAL A 361 -0.53 -3.78 -6.89
N SER A 362 -0.20 -5.07 -6.96
CA SER A 362 0.49 -5.66 -8.11
C SER A 362 -0.42 -5.63 -9.34
N GLU A 363 -1.63 -6.19 -9.25
CA GLU A 363 -2.57 -6.31 -10.37
C GLU A 363 -2.89 -4.98 -11.07
N ILE A 364 -2.84 -3.84 -10.35
CA ILE A 364 -2.97 -2.51 -10.95
C ILE A 364 -1.71 -2.12 -11.75
N ARG A 365 -0.50 -2.33 -11.19
CA ARG A 365 0.79 -2.06 -11.86
C ARG A 365 0.97 -2.93 -13.10
N ASP A 366 0.61 -4.20 -12.96
CA ASP A 366 0.74 -5.24 -13.97
C ASP A 366 -0.39 -5.16 -15.02
N ARG A 367 -1.38 -4.27 -14.81
CA ARG A 367 -2.64 -4.11 -15.59
C ARG A 367 -3.41 -5.44 -15.76
N ALA A 368 -3.28 -6.36 -14.80
CA ALA A 368 -3.85 -7.70 -14.82
C ALA A 368 -5.38 -7.66 -14.75
N GLY A 369 -6.05 -7.91 -15.88
CA GLY A 369 -7.46 -7.61 -16.11
C GLY A 369 -7.73 -7.04 -17.52
N ASP A 370 -6.82 -6.22 -18.05
CA ASP A 370 -6.98 -5.53 -19.34
C ASP A 370 -6.96 -6.47 -20.56
N ASP A 371 -6.49 -7.71 -20.36
CA ASP A 371 -6.70 -8.83 -21.27
C ASP A 371 -8.19 -9.21 -21.31
N TYR A 372 -8.90 -8.77 -22.36
CA TYR A 372 -10.28 -9.17 -22.62
C TYR A 372 -10.42 -10.69 -22.87
N LEU A 373 -10.58 -11.43 -21.78
CA LEU A 373 -10.96 -12.85 -21.77
C LEU A 373 -12.29 -13.09 -22.50
N ASP A 374 -12.59 -14.36 -22.82
CA ASP A 374 -13.84 -14.82 -23.47
C ASP A 374 -15.11 -14.33 -22.73
N SER A 375 -14.98 -13.94 -21.46
CA SER A 375 -15.97 -13.24 -20.66
C SER A 375 -15.30 -12.12 -19.83
N PRO A 376 -15.77 -10.85 -19.91
CA PRO A 376 -15.24 -9.76 -19.08
C PRO A 376 -15.62 -9.92 -17.60
N TYR A 377 -16.39 -10.96 -17.24
CA TYR A 377 -16.81 -11.24 -15.87
C TYR A 377 -15.86 -12.18 -15.11
N ASP A 378 -14.88 -12.77 -15.80
CA ASP A 378 -14.03 -13.82 -15.24
C ASP A 378 -13.04 -13.28 -14.18
N TYR A 379 -12.86 -11.96 -14.13
CA TYR A 379 -12.10 -11.22 -13.12
C TYR A 379 -12.94 -10.68 -11.93
N TRP A 380 -14.28 -10.75 -11.96
CA TRP A 380 -15.09 -10.30 -10.83
C TRP A 380 -15.20 -11.40 -9.77
N VAL A 381 -14.87 -11.08 -8.52
CA VAL A 381 -14.93 -12.04 -7.40
C VAL A 381 -16.40 -12.26 -6.97
N PRO A 382 -16.96 -13.47 -7.10
CA PRO A 382 -18.34 -13.74 -6.65
C PRO A 382 -18.41 -14.13 -5.16
N HIS A 383 -17.28 -14.56 -4.58
CA HIS A 383 -17.18 -15.05 -3.22
C HIS A 383 -15.71 -15.00 -2.75
N PRO A 384 -15.40 -14.64 -1.49
CA PRO A 384 -14.02 -14.53 -0.99
C PRO A 384 -13.14 -15.74 -1.27
N ASP A 385 -13.69 -16.96 -1.19
CA ASP A 385 -12.96 -18.23 -1.45
C ASP A 385 -12.31 -18.30 -2.84
N ALA A 386 -12.80 -17.53 -3.82
CA ALA A 386 -12.19 -17.46 -5.15
C ALA A 386 -10.81 -16.77 -5.16
N VAL A 387 -10.52 -15.94 -4.14
CA VAL A 387 -9.28 -15.17 -3.97
C VAL A 387 -8.58 -15.47 -2.64
N GLY A 388 -8.74 -16.71 -2.14
CA GLY A 388 -8.07 -17.23 -0.94
C GLY A 388 -8.95 -17.34 0.31
N GLY A 389 -10.16 -16.77 0.29
CA GLY A 389 -11.07 -16.75 1.45
C GLY A 389 -10.70 -15.69 2.49
N TYR A 390 -11.37 -15.71 3.64
CA TYR A 390 -11.07 -14.81 4.75
C TYR A 390 -9.69 -15.12 5.34
N PRO A 391 -8.80 -14.11 5.48
CA PRO A 391 -7.46 -14.34 6.03
C PRO A 391 -7.52 -14.64 7.53
N ASP A 392 -6.81 -15.67 7.98
CA ASP A 392 -6.59 -16.00 9.39
C ASP A 392 -5.23 -15.41 9.82
N LEU A 393 -5.22 -14.10 10.13
CA LEU A 393 -3.98 -13.34 10.33
C LEU A 393 -3.34 -13.64 11.70
N PRO A 394 -2.00 -13.67 11.79
CA PRO A 394 -1.29 -13.90 13.05
C PRO A 394 -1.71 -12.94 14.17
N VAL A 395 -2.01 -13.51 15.34
CA VAL A 395 -2.29 -12.77 16.58
C VAL A 395 -0.97 -12.52 17.32
N ASN A 396 -0.33 -11.41 17.00
CA ASN A 396 0.82 -10.87 17.71
C ASN A 396 0.34 -9.89 18.80
N THR A 397 1.19 -9.61 19.79
CA THR A 397 0.88 -8.66 20.88
C THR A 397 2.11 -7.86 21.28
N HIS A 398 1.87 -6.65 21.77
CA HIS A 398 2.89 -5.75 22.35
C HIS A 398 2.26 -4.92 23.47
N SER A 399 2.93 -3.86 23.96
CA SER A 399 2.39 -3.00 25.02
C SER A 399 2.68 -1.54 24.71
N LEU A 400 1.68 -0.68 24.87
CA LEU A 400 1.73 0.69 24.36
C LEU A 400 1.96 1.72 25.48
N SER A 401 3.10 2.41 25.39
CA SER A 401 3.39 3.66 26.10
C SER A 401 2.59 4.81 25.50
N VAL A 402 1.28 4.84 25.79
CA VAL A 402 0.39 5.95 25.40
C VAL A 402 0.63 7.14 26.36
N PRO A 403 0.99 8.34 25.87
CA PRO A 403 1.39 9.45 26.72
C PRO A 403 0.19 10.26 27.25
N ASP A 404 0.34 10.87 28.44
CA ASP A 404 -0.67 11.76 29.05
C ASP A 404 -0.81 13.11 28.32
N THR A 405 0.16 13.47 27.47
CA THR A 405 0.18 14.72 26.69
C THR A 405 0.83 14.48 25.32
N GLY A 406 0.46 15.24 24.29
CA GLY A 406 1.00 15.05 22.93
C GLY A 406 0.38 13.87 22.17
N LEU A 407 -0.78 13.37 22.61
CA LEU A 407 -1.45 12.19 22.07
C LEU A 407 -1.68 12.23 20.55
N ARG A 408 -1.91 13.42 19.97
CA ARG A 408 -2.03 13.62 18.51
C ARG A 408 -0.69 13.41 17.78
N GLU A 409 0.41 13.91 18.33
CA GLU A 409 1.76 13.73 17.77
C GLU A 409 2.13 12.25 17.79
N TRP A 410 1.90 11.57 18.93
CA TRP A 410 2.05 10.12 19.10
C TRP A 410 1.19 9.30 18.10
N LEU A 411 -0.09 9.65 17.91
CA LEU A 411 -0.95 8.99 16.91
C LEU A 411 -0.46 9.16 15.47
N THR A 412 0.25 10.27 15.19
CA THR A 412 0.86 10.56 13.88
C THR A 412 2.20 9.81 13.70
N GLU A 413 3.02 9.70 14.76
CA GLU A 413 4.24 8.89 14.78
C GLU A 413 3.93 7.41 14.49
N TRP A 414 2.88 6.86 15.11
CA TRP A 414 2.42 5.50 14.82
C TRP A 414 1.85 5.33 13.40
N ALA A 415 1.23 6.36 12.82
CA ALA A 415 0.70 6.30 11.45
C ALA A 415 1.85 6.22 10.43
N ALA A 416 2.82 7.13 10.52
CA ALA A 416 4.02 7.13 9.68
C ALA A 416 4.77 5.78 9.74
N ALA A 417 4.85 5.16 10.93
CA ALA A 417 5.48 3.86 11.14
C ALA A 417 4.78 2.64 10.49
N VAL A 418 3.56 2.78 9.99
CA VAL A 418 2.87 1.72 9.22
C VAL A 418 2.75 2.05 7.73
N GLU A 419 3.09 3.29 7.36
CA GLU A 419 3.14 3.84 6.00
C GLU A 419 4.53 3.71 5.35
N ASP A 420 5.59 3.94 6.13
CA ASP A 420 7.00 3.83 5.70
C ASP A 420 7.73 2.78 6.56
N ALA A 421 8.29 1.76 5.91
CA ALA A 421 9.03 0.68 6.58
C ALA A 421 10.33 1.15 7.27
N SER A 422 10.81 2.36 6.96
CA SER A 422 11.98 2.98 7.59
C SER A 422 11.65 3.87 8.79
N ALA A 423 10.37 4.04 9.12
CA ALA A 423 9.91 4.84 10.26
C ALA A 423 9.70 3.97 11.52
N ASP A 424 10.63 4.06 12.47
CA ASP A 424 10.40 3.63 13.85
C ASP A 424 9.38 4.58 14.52
N PRO A 425 8.26 4.09 15.12
CA PRO A 425 7.34 4.95 15.88
C PRO A 425 7.97 5.53 17.15
N GLY A 426 9.15 5.05 17.53
CA GLY A 426 9.88 5.45 18.72
C GLY A 426 9.27 4.89 20.01
N THR A 427 9.96 5.11 21.13
CA THR A 427 9.52 4.55 22.42
C THR A 427 8.35 5.30 23.09
N GLY A 428 7.77 6.31 22.43
CA GLY A 428 6.61 7.09 22.89
C GLY A 428 6.81 7.84 24.23
N GLY A 429 7.41 9.04 24.19
CA GLY A 429 7.35 10.03 25.27
C GLY A 429 8.01 9.65 26.62
N GLY A 430 9.34 9.82 26.73
CA GLY A 430 10.13 9.35 27.88
C GLY A 430 10.62 10.38 28.93
N GLU A 431 10.22 11.65 28.89
CA GLU A 431 10.71 12.66 29.86
C GLU A 431 9.84 12.78 31.13
N SER A 432 10.15 11.97 32.15
CA SER A 432 9.55 12.09 33.48
C SER A 432 10.38 12.99 34.41
N ASP A 433 10.00 14.26 34.53
CA ASP A 433 10.61 15.26 35.43
C ASP A 433 10.23 15.03 36.92
N GLU A 434 10.59 13.86 37.48
CA GLU A 434 10.41 13.55 38.91
C GLU A 434 11.44 14.26 39.81
N GLY A 435 11.31 15.58 39.89
CA GLY A 435 12.00 16.41 40.86
C GLY A 435 11.38 16.34 42.27
N ASP A 436 11.64 15.29 43.04
CA ASP A 436 11.50 15.36 44.51
C ASP A 436 12.66 14.67 45.26
N GLY A 437 13.09 15.28 46.37
CA GLY A 437 14.43 15.03 46.92
C GLY A 437 14.48 14.84 48.43
N ASN A 438 15.28 13.86 48.87
CA ASN A 438 15.85 13.86 50.22
C ASN A 438 17.13 13.02 50.32
N SER A 439 18.30 13.65 50.28
CA SER A 439 19.59 13.00 50.49
C SER A 439 19.79 12.59 51.96
N GLY A 440 19.41 11.36 52.31
CA GLY A 440 19.78 10.73 53.57
C GLY A 440 21.28 10.42 53.60
N SER A 441 22.00 10.97 54.58
CA SER A 441 23.43 10.75 54.77
C SER A 441 23.76 9.35 55.30
N ASP A 442 24.90 8.80 54.88
CA ASP A 442 25.85 8.14 55.79
C ASP A 442 27.28 8.20 55.19
N ASP A 443 28.30 7.80 55.97
CA ASP A 443 29.70 8.19 55.80
C ASP A 443 30.68 7.02 55.51
N GLY A 444 31.83 7.33 54.89
CA GLY A 444 32.80 6.29 54.48
C GLY A 444 34.09 6.79 53.81
N SER A 445 35.08 7.18 54.63
CA SER A 445 36.48 7.41 54.23
C SER A 445 37.15 6.19 53.55
N GLY A 446 38.18 6.32 52.70
CA GLY A 446 38.99 7.49 52.31
C GLY A 446 40.40 7.07 51.80
N ASP A 447 41.30 8.05 51.63
CA ASP A 447 42.75 7.92 51.29
C ASP A 447 43.11 7.32 49.90
N ASP A 448 44.25 7.55 49.22
CA ASP A 448 45.27 8.64 49.14
C ASP A 448 46.25 8.22 48.01
N SER A 449 46.54 8.92 46.91
CA SER A 449 47.41 10.11 46.83
C SER A 449 47.81 10.45 45.37
N GLY A 450 47.86 11.75 45.02
CA GLY A 450 48.87 12.40 44.14
C GLY A 450 49.04 12.01 42.64
N GLY A 451 48.72 12.95 41.73
CA GLY A 451 49.13 12.92 40.32
C GLY A 451 48.74 14.17 39.50
N ASP A 452 49.59 15.19 39.48
CA ASP A 452 49.64 16.28 38.46
C ASP A 452 50.18 15.67 37.13
N ASP A 453 49.89 16.12 35.91
CA ASP A 453 49.29 17.37 35.43
C ASP A 453 48.54 17.20 34.08
N GLY A 454 47.96 18.28 33.53
CA GLY A 454 47.52 18.36 32.12
C GLY A 454 46.01 18.34 31.85
N SER A 455 45.56 19.18 30.93
CA SER A 455 44.16 19.24 30.45
C SER A 455 44.11 18.98 28.95
N ASP A 456 43.10 18.23 28.49
CA ASP A 456 42.32 18.54 27.29
C ASP A 456 40.99 17.75 27.33
N ASP A 457 40.15 17.92 26.30
CA ASP A 457 38.79 17.39 26.20
C ASP A 457 38.72 15.94 25.67
N GLY A 458 37.53 15.34 25.77
CA GLY A 458 37.30 13.95 25.36
C GLY A 458 36.12 13.28 26.08
N SER A 459 34.89 13.67 25.74
CA SER A 459 33.70 12.90 26.10
C SER A 459 33.62 11.64 25.23
N GLY A 460 33.51 10.47 25.86
CA GLY A 460 33.37 9.19 25.18
C GLY A 460 32.97 8.11 26.17
N ASP A 461 31.68 8.07 26.50
CA ASP A 461 31.08 6.92 27.16
C ASP A 461 30.66 5.95 26.07
N SER A 462 31.31 4.78 26.01
CA SER A 462 31.09 3.81 24.95
C SER A 462 29.97 2.86 25.34
N THR A 463 28.83 2.97 24.67
CA THR A 463 27.86 1.88 24.61
C THR A 463 28.55 0.66 23.97
N ASP A 464 28.74 -0.41 24.75
CA ASP A 464 29.27 -1.67 24.22
C ASP A 464 28.29 -2.22 23.17
N CYS A 465 28.72 -2.22 21.90
CA CYS A 465 27.96 -2.69 20.77
C CYS A 465 28.15 -4.22 20.63
N GLU A 466 27.12 -4.98 21.02
CA GLU A 466 27.12 -6.44 20.96
C GLU A 466 26.64 -6.94 19.58
N PRO A 467 27.22 -8.00 19.00
CA PRO A 467 26.78 -8.55 17.72
C PRO A 467 25.40 -9.22 17.76
N THR A 468 24.56 -8.96 16.77
CA THR A 468 23.24 -9.62 16.61
C THR A 468 23.41 -11.09 16.23
N THR A 469 22.69 -12.01 16.88
CA THR A 469 22.81 -13.45 16.54
C THR A 469 22.15 -13.74 15.20
N ILE A 470 22.88 -14.38 14.29
CA ILE A 470 22.34 -14.85 13.00
C ILE A 470 21.54 -16.14 13.23
N GLU A 471 20.30 -16.20 12.73
CA GLU A 471 19.55 -17.46 12.64
C GLU A 471 19.70 -18.05 11.22
N PRO A 472 20.14 -19.31 11.07
CA PRO A 472 20.43 -19.88 9.76
C PRO A 472 19.16 -20.47 9.13
N TYR A 473 18.62 -19.80 8.13
CA TYR A 473 17.54 -20.32 7.29
C TYR A 473 18.04 -20.65 5.89
N LEU A 474 17.61 -21.80 5.36
CA LEU A 474 17.85 -22.23 3.98
C LEU A 474 16.66 -22.99 3.40
N ARG A 475 16.55 -23.04 2.06
CA ARG A 475 15.70 -23.99 1.33
C ARG A 475 16.48 -24.66 0.19
N VAL A 476 15.95 -25.78 -0.31
CA VAL A 476 16.52 -26.57 -1.41
C VAL A 476 15.49 -26.66 -2.52
N ASP A 477 15.91 -26.42 -3.76
CA ASP A 477 15.09 -26.57 -4.98
C ASP A 477 13.68 -25.92 -4.87
N GLY A 478 13.63 -24.71 -4.32
CA GLY A 478 12.41 -23.92 -4.13
C GLY A 478 11.43 -24.43 -3.06
N GLY A 479 11.81 -25.45 -2.27
CA GLY A 479 10.98 -26.03 -1.23
C GLY A 479 10.81 -25.20 0.04
N ASP A 480 10.25 -25.81 1.09
CA ASP A 480 10.02 -25.16 2.39
C ASP A 480 11.32 -24.65 3.04
N TRP A 481 11.25 -23.47 3.66
CA TRP A 481 12.33 -22.89 4.46
C TRP A 481 12.59 -23.69 5.75
N GLN A 482 13.87 -23.93 6.04
CA GLN A 482 14.35 -24.74 7.15
C GLN A 482 15.35 -23.95 8.01
N ASN A 483 15.12 -23.91 9.33
CA ASN A 483 16.09 -23.35 10.28
C ASN A 483 17.23 -24.37 10.51
N THR A 484 18.22 -24.36 9.61
CA THR A 484 19.43 -25.19 9.64
C THR A 484 20.58 -24.49 8.92
N GLY A 485 21.80 -24.65 9.44
CA GLY A 485 23.03 -24.27 8.75
C GLY A 485 23.63 -25.38 7.88
N GLU A 486 23.14 -26.62 7.99
CA GLU A 486 23.68 -27.78 7.28
C GLU A 486 22.60 -28.42 6.39
N VAL A 487 22.94 -28.78 5.15
CA VAL A 487 22.07 -29.51 4.21
C VAL A 487 22.85 -30.41 3.25
N THR A 488 22.18 -31.43 2.70
CA THR A 488 22.71 -32.29 1.62
C THR A 488 21.85 -32.14 0.38
N VAL A 489 22.48 -32.01 -0.79
CA VAL A 489 21.82 -31.93 -2.11
C VAL A 489 22.36 -32.97 -3.09
N GLU A 490 21.53 -33.30 -4.08
CA GLU A 490 21.93 -34.09 -5.24
C GLU A 490 22.82 -33.25 -6.20
N PRO A 491 23.68 -33.87 -7.04
CA PRO A 491 24.58 -33.15 -7.95
C PRO A 491 23.85 -32.33 -9.03
N GLY A 492 23.72 -31.03 -8.79
CA GLY A 492 22.95 -30.08 -9.60
C GLY A 492 21.69 -29.53 -8.93
N GLY A 493 21.48 -29.81 -7.64
CA GLY A 493 20.47 -29.15 -6.82
C GLY A 493 20.90 -27.76 -6.36
N SER A 494 19.92 -26.89 -6.18
CA SER A 494 20.06 -25.50 -5.74
C SER A 494 19.83 -25.38 -4.23
N VAL A 495 20.59 -24.51 -3.57
CA VAL A 495 20.37 -24.11 -2.17
C VAL A 495 20.23 -22.60 -2.11
N GLU A 496 19.16 -22.14 -1.48
CA GLU A 496 18.93 -20.73 -1.20
C GLU A 496 19.10 -20.49 0.28
N PHE A 497 19.95 -19.54 0.64
CA PHE A 497 20.12 -19.09 2.02
C PHE A 497 19.32 -17.81 2.24
N GLY A 498 18.66 -17.70 3.39
CA GLY A 498 17.88 -16.53 3.79
C GLY A 498 17.95 -16.29 5.30
N PRO A 499 19.15 -16.11 5.89
CA PRO A 499 19.32 -15.93 7.33
C PRO A 499 18.54 -14.72 7.89
N HIS A 500 18.35 -14.73 9.21
CA HIS A 500 17.84 -13.59 9.98
C HIS A 500 18.98 -12.84 10.70
N PRO A 501 18.86 -11.54 11.04
CA PRO A 501 17.64 -10.70 11.03
C PRO A 501 17.05 -10.39 9.65
N HIS A 502 15.75 -10.10 9.63
CA HIS A 502 15.01 -9.59 8.47
C HIS A 502 14.66 -8.11 8.69
N ASP A 503 15.67 -7.27 8.81
CA ASP A 503 15.55 -5.82 9.05
C ASP A 503 15.40 -4.98 7.76
N GLY A 504 15.57 -5.59 6.59
CA GLY A 504 15.51 -4.92 5.29
C GLY A 504 16.81 -4.23 4.88
N THR A 505 17.92 -4.46 5.60
CA THR A 505 19.24 -3.91 5.27
C THR A 505 20.06 -4.83 4.35
N ASP A 506 20.82 -4.22 3.45
CA ASP A 506 21.85 -4.90 2.63
C ASP A 506 23.23 -4.97 3.34
N ASP A 507 23.24 -4.90 4.68
CA ASP A 507 24.46 -4.97 5.50
C ASP A 507 24.96 -6.42 5.74
N TRP A 508 24.63 -7.31 4.79
CA TRP A 508 25.13 -8.67 4.68
C TRP A 508 26.37 -8.72 3.78
N VAL A 509 27.27 -9.68 4.02
CA VAL A 509 28.41 -9.98 3.16
C VAL A 509 28.63 -11.48 3.07
N TRP A 510 28.35 -12.04 1.90
CA TRP A 510 28.52 -13.46 1.60
C TRP A 510 29.89 -13.78 1.02
N ASN A 511 30.51 -14.86 1.51
CA ASN A 511 31.76 -15.39 0.98
C ASN A 511 31.68 -16.91 0.82
N GLY A 512 31.90 -17.43 -0.39
CA GLY A 512 32.04 -18.87 -0.62
C GLY A 512 32.51 -19.24 -2.02
N PRO A 513 32.60 -20.53 -2.37
CA PRO A 513 32.93 -20.97 -3.71
C PRO A 513 31.91 -20.44 -4.74
N GLY A 514 32.33 -19.52 -5.60
CA GLY A 514 31.47 -18.88 -6.61
C GLY A 514 30.58 -17.75 -6.07
N LEU A 515 30.37 -17.65 -4.75
CA LEU A 515 29.48 -16.67 -4.12
C LEU A 515 30.24 -15.45 -3.57
N SER A 516 29.79 -14.27 -3.98
CA SER A 516 30.11 -12.97 -3.37
C SER A 516 28.92 -12.02 -3.60
N ALA A 517 28.19 -11.70 -2.53
CA ALA A 517 26.95 -10.92 -2.58
C ALA A 517 26.75 -10.12 -1.29
N THR A 518 25.89 -9.10 -1.32
CA THR A 518 25.54 -8.27 -0.15
C THR A 518 24.05 -8.31 0.22
N THR A 519 23.22 -8.98 -0.58
CA THR A 519 21.82 -9.22 -0.25
C THR A 519 21.70 -10.21 0.91
N ARG A 520 20.65 -10.07 1.73
CA ARG A 520 20.32 -11.05 2.79
C ARG A 520 20.11 -12.45 2.21
N GLU A 521 19.31 -12.55 1.15
CA GLU A 521 19.00 -13.82 0.48
C GLU A 521 19.84 -14.03 -0.78
N VAL A 522 20.28 -15.27 -1.00
CA VAL A 522 21.19 -15.68 -2.08
C VAL A 522 20.94 -17.14 -2.48
N VAL A 523 21.07 -17.45 -3.77
CA VAL A 523 21.01 -18.82 -4.32
C VAL A 523 22.41 -19.30 -4.72
N VAL A 524 22.71 -20.57 -4.47
CA VAL A 524 23.94 -21.25 -4.91
C VAL A 524 23.65 -22.63 -5.50
N GLU A 525 24.41 -23.00 -6.53
CA GLU A 525 24.40 -24.34 -7.15
C GLU A 525 25.78 -25.00 -6.95
N PRO A 526 26.01 -25.72 -5.84
CA PRO A 526 27.33 -26.28 -5.54
C PRO A 526 27.66 -27.53 -6.39
N ASP A 527 28.69 -27.41 -7.24
CA ASP A 527 29.33 -28.53 -7.95
C ASP A 527 29.98 -29.58 -7.01
N ALA A 528 30.28 -29.18 -5.76
CA ALA A 528 30.92 -30.02 -4.76
C ALA A 528 30.65 -29.49 -3.34
N THR A 529 30.78 -30.36 -2.33
CA THR A 529 30.63 -30.03 -0.90
C THR A 529 31.43 -28.78 -0.52
N ALA A 530 30.73 -27.78 0.01
CA ALA A 530 31.21 -26.41 0.18
C ALA A 530 30.72 -25.78 1.50
N THR A 531 31.40 -24.71 1.90
CA THR A 531 31.01 -23.85 3.03
C THR A 531 30.85 -22.43 2.53
N TYR A 532 29.76 -21.76 2.96
CA TYR A 532 29.42 -20.39 2.62
C TYR A 532 29.28 -19.60 3.91
N THR A 533 30.07 -18.54 4.07
CA THR A 533 30.03 -17.69 5.26
C THR A 533 29.15 -16.47 5.00
N ALA A 534 28.10 -16.32 5.81
CA ALA A 534 27.36 -15.07 5.93
C ALA A 534 28.02 -14.21 7.02
N ALA A 535 28.35 -12.97 6.72
CA ALA A 535 28.58 -11.95 7.73
C ALA A 535 27.42 -10.95 7.72
N TYR A 536 27.02 -10.43 8.87
CA TYR A 536 26.01 -9.39 9.02
C TYR A 536 26.52 -8.31 9.98
N THR A 537 26.33 -7.04 9.62
CA THR A 537 26.69 -5.88 10.44
C THR A 537 25.42 -5.22 10.97
N ASN A 538 25.28 -5.09 12.29
CA ASN A 538 24.12 -4.38 12.88
C ASN A 538 24.33 -2.86 12.94
N ASP A 539 23.26 -2.11 13.25
CA ASP A 539 23.22 -0.65 13.23
C ASP A 539 24.33 0.05 14.05
N CYS A 540 24.81 -0.59 15.13
CA CYS A 540 25.88 -0.04 15.96
C CYS A 540 27.31 -0.41 15.46
N GLY A 541 27.41 -1.20 14.39
CA GLY A 541 28.65 -1.57 13.70
C GLY A 541 29.30 -2.87 14.19
N ALA A 542 28.60 -3.72 14.95
CA ALA A 542 29.10 -5.04 15.34
C ALA A 542 28.77 -6.09 14.27
N VAL A 543 29.78 -6.91 13.96
CA VAL A 543 29.69 -7.95 12.92
C VAL A 543 29.51 -9.32 13.58
N SER A 544 28.52 -10.06 13.11
CA SER A 544 28.35 -11.50 13.34
C SER A 544 28.68 -12.30 12.10
N GLU A 545 29.12 -13.55 12.28
CA GLU A 545 29.41 -14.49 11.19
C GLU A 545 28.72 -15.84 11.43
N TYR A 546 28.22 -16.47 10.38
CA TYR A 546 27.67 -17.83 10.39
C TYR A 546 28.16 -18.64 9.17
N GLU A 547 28.54 -19.90 9.37
CA GLU A 547 28.98 -20.82 8.30
C GLU A 547 27.88 -21.81 7.92
N PHE A 548 27.34 -21.67 6.71
CA PHE A 548 26.46 -22.66 6.08
C PHE A 548 27.28 -23.76 5.40
N VAL A 549 26.89 -25.02 5.55
CA VAL A 549 27.58 -26.18 4.96
C VAL A 549 26.62 -26.94 4.04
N VAL A 550 26.94 -26.96 2.75
CA VAL A 550 26.21 -27.76 1.76
C VAL A 550 27.05 -28.97 1.38
N THR A 551 26.50 -30.17 1.58
CA THR A 551 27.09 -31.43 1.13
C THR A 551 26.49 -31.84 -0.20
N VAL A 552 27.32 -32.22 -1.16
CA VAL A 552 26.88 -32.74 -2.47
C VAL A 552 27.16 -34.25 -2.49
N GLU A 553 26.17 -35.07 -2.85
CA GLU A 553 26.36 -36.53 -2.88
C GLU A 553 27.32 -36.95 -4.01
N GLU A 554 28.30 -37.83 -3.74
CA GLU A 554 29.19 -38.34 -4.79
C GLU A 554 28.44 -39.35 -5.69
N ARG A 555 28.44 -39.11 -7.01
CA ARG A 555 27.82 -40.00 -8.01
C ARG A 555 28.49 -41.39 -8.00
N ASP A 556 27.77 -42.41 -7.52
CA ASP A 556 28.19 -43.82 -7.62
C ASP A 556 28.16 -44.28 -9.10
N ASP A 557 29.32 -44.36 -9.76
CA ASP A 557 29.46 -44.65 -11.19
C ASP A 557 29.29 -46.16 -11.53
N GLY A 558 28.14 -46.69 -11.12
CA GLY A 558 27.81 -48.12 -11.05
C GLY A 558 27.21 -48.77 -12.30
N ALA A 559 28.09 -49.30 -13.15
CA ALA A 559 27.91 -50.48 -14.03
C ALA A 559 27.18 -50.40 -15.39
N ASP A 560 27.94 -50.79 -16.43
CA ASP A 560 27.52 -51.27 -17.75
C ASP A 560 26.29 -52.21 -17.79
N SER A 561 25.47 -52.07 -18.84
CA SER A 561 24.84 -53.24 -19.49
C SER A 561 24.53 -53.05 -20.99
N ASP A 562 25.55 -53.33 -21.81
CA ASP A 562 25.54 -53.81 -23.21
C ASP A 562 24.17 -54.06 -23.90
N SER A 563 23.91 -53.33 -24.99
CA SER A 563 23.17 -53.87 -26.14
C SER A 563 23.58 -53.23 -27.48
N GLY A 564 24.54 -53.84 -28.18
CA GLY A 564 25.00 -53.38 -29.51
C GLY A 564 24.01 -53.63 -30.68
N GLY A 565 24.03 -52.76 -31.70
CA GLY A 565 23.01 -52.76 -32.77
C GLY A 565 23.35 -52.13 -34.13
N ASP A 566 24.59 -52.28 -34.62
CA ASP A 566 25.04 -52.30 -36.05
C ASP A 566 24.40 -51.34 -37.11
N GLY A 567 25.18 -50.44 -37.73
CA GLY A 567 24.74 -49.78 -38.99
C GLY A 567 25.50 -48.52 -39.46
N SER A 568 26.35 -48.66 -40.49
CA SER A 568 26.94 -47.58 -41.31
C SER A 568 25.96 -46.45 -41.73
N GLY A 569 26.31 -45.17 -41.84
CA GLY A 569 27.63 -44.53 -41.93
C GLY A 569 28.01 -44.14 -43.37
N THR A 570 28.07 -42.85 -43.70
CA THR A 570 28.77 -42.29 -44.88
C THR A 570 29.04 -40.78 -44.75
N ASP A 571 30.11 -40.36 -45.41
CA ASP A 571 30.70 -39.02 -45.50
C ASP A 571 29.88 -38.00 -46.32
N GLY A 572 29.94 -36.71 -45.93
CA GLY A 572 29.28 -35.60 -46.63
C GLY A 572 29.79 -34.21 -46.19
N SER A 573 30.62 -33.57 -47.02
CA SER A 573 31.33 -32.31 -46.73
C SER A 573 30.43 -31.11 -46.42
N GLY A 574 30.95 -30.22 -45.55
CA GLY A 574 30.26 -29.04 -45.03
C GLY A 574 29.70 -28.02 -46.04
N GLY A 575 28.78 -27.20 -45.50
CA GLY A 575 28.27 -25.98 -46.10
C GLY A 575 28.47 -24.82 -45.14
N ASP A 576 29.23 -23.83 -45.58
CA ASP A 576 29.43 -22.55 -44.92
C ASP A 576 28.18 -21.68 -45.07
N GLY A 577 27.34 -21.69 -44.04
CA GLY A 577 26.20 -20.78 -43.88
C GLY A 577 26.41 -19.88 -42.66
N SER A 578 26.50 -18.57 -42.89
CA SER A 578 26.10 -17.60 -41.86
C SER A 578 24.58 -17.71 -41.77
N GLY A 579 24.10 -18.31 -40.68
CA GLY A 579 22.72 -18.22 -40.23
C GLY A 579 22.70 -17.25 -39.07
N ASP A 580 22.09 -16.10 -39.28
CA ASP A 580 21.67 -15.20 -38.22
C ASP A 580 20.59 -15.99 -37.43
N ASP A 581 20.78 -16.20 -36.13
CA ASP A 581 19.97 -17.14 -35.32
C ASP A 581 18.66 -16.50 -34.87
N GLU A 582 17.93 -15.96 -35.84
CA GLU A 582 16.55 -15.51 -35.71
C GLU A 582 15.69 -16.76 -35.51
N THR A 583 15.39 -17.09 -34.25
CA THR A 583 14.43 -18.15 -33.90
C THR A 583 13.10 -17.85 -34.58
N SER A 584 12.56 -18.83 -35.31
CA SER A 584 11.32 -18.65 -36.04
C SER A 584 10.17 -18.49 -35.04
N SER A 585 9.49 -17.34 -35.04
CA SER A 585 8.29 -17.06 -34.23
C SER A 585 7.29 -18.22 -34.25
N ASP A 586 7.14 -18.85 -35.43
CA ASP A 586 6.28 -20.01 -35.69
C ASP A 586 6.54 -21.24 -34.79
N ASP A 587 7.66 -21.30 -34.04
CA ASP A 587 8.05 -22.41 -33.14
C ASP A 587 8.20 -21.99 -31.65
N LEU A 588 7.83 -20.76 -31.25
CA LEU A 588 7.85 -20.31 -29.84
C LEU A 588 6.51 -20.63 -29.13
N ILE A 589 6.55 -20.93 -27.82
CA ILE A 589 5.33 -20.99 -26.97
C ILE A 589 5.10 -19.71 -26.16
N ALA A 590 6.06 -18.77 -26.18
CA ALA A 590 5.92 -17.44 -25.59
C ALA A 590 6.86 -16.45 -26.30
N GLU A 591 6.35 -15.28 -26.67
CA GLU A 591 7.16 -14.17 -27.20
C GLU A 591 7.31 -13.06 -26.15
N LEU A 592 8.56 -12.81 -25.71
CA LEU A 592 8.94 -11.62 -24.95
C LEU A 592 8.70 -10.35 -25.79
N ASP A 593 7.90 -9.40 -25.28
CA ASP A 593 7.69 -8.07 -25.86
C ASP A 593 8.11 -6.96 -24.86
N PRO A 594 9.23 -6.24 -25.10
CA PRO A 594 9.69 -5.19 -24.21
C PRO A 594 9.12 -3.83 -24.61
N GLY A 595 8.52 -3.11 -23.65
CA GLY A 595 7.85 -1.82 -23.90
C GLY A 595 8.76 -0.73 -24.52
N THR A 596 10.08 -0.89 -24.42
CA THR A 596 11.05 -0.25 -25.31
C THR A 596 12.30 -1.12 -25.48
N THR A 597 13.01 -0.97 -26.60
CA THR A 597 14.37 -1.53 -26.82
C THR A 597 15.47 -0.48 -26.72
N ASP A 598 15.12 0.81 -26.59
CA ASP A 598 16.02 1.95 -26.34
C ASP A 598 15.53 2.71 -25.09
N ALA A 599 16.40 2.88 -24.08
CA ALA A 599 16.07 3.49 -22.79
C ALA A 599 17.23 4.35 -22.23
N ALA A 600 16.97 5.09 -21.15
CA ALA A 600 17.96 5.81 -20.34
C ALA A 600 18.35 5.05 -19.06
N VAL A 601 19.51 5.39 -18.49
CA VAL A 601 19.92 4.85 -17.17
C VAL A 601 18.89 5.20 -16.09
N GLY A 602 18.44 4.20 -15.35
CA GLY A 602 17.37 4.33 -14.35
C GLY A 602 15.95 4.51 -14.91
N GLU A 603 15.75 4.36 -16.22
CA GLU A 603 14.42 4.24 -16.81
C GLU A 603 13.83 2.86 -16.53
N TRP A 604 12.53 2.82 -16.23
CA TRP A 604 11.77 1.62 -15.89
C TRP A 604 11.20 1.00 -17.15
N ILE A 605 11.58 -0.25 -17.43
CA ILE A 605 11.25 -0.94 -18.68
C ILE A 605 10.31 -2.11 -18.34
N PRO A 606 9.04 -2.10 -18.80
CA PRO A 606 8.15 -3.25 -18.67
C PRO A 606 8.46 -4.29 -19.75
N PHE A 607 8.38 -5.56 -19.37
CA PHE A 607 8.53 -6.72 -20.23
C PHE A 607 7.27 -7.57 -20.15
N ALA A 608 6.51 -7.57 -21.23
CA ALA A 608 5.31 -8.37 -21.39
C ALA A 608 5.63 -9.72 -22.06
N ILE A 609 4.65 -10.62 -22.02
CA ILE A 609 4.66 -11.88 -22.75
C ILE A 609 3.42 -11.94 -23.63
N VAL A 610 3.60 -12.27 -24.90
CA VAL A 610 2.52 -12.80 -25.75
C VAL A 610 2.54 -14.32 -25.62
N ASP A 611 1.48 -14.92 -25.07
CA ASP A 611 1.31 -16.38 -25.10
C ASP A 611 1.05 -16.82 -26.55
N THR A 612 1.80 -17.84 -26.99
CA THR A 612 1.70 -18.39 -28.35
C THR A 612 1.41 -19.90 -28.35
N THR A 613 0.96 -20.48 -27.23
CA THR A 613 0.43 -21.87 -27.23
C THR A 613 -0.80 -22.02 -28.13
N ASP A 614 -1.09 -23.28 -28.52
CA ASP A 614 -2.38 -23.61 -29.10
C ASP A 614 -3.47 -23.80 -28.03
N SER A 615 -4.73 -23.81 -28.44
CA SER A 615 -5.88 -23.83 -27.52
C SER A 615 -6.06 -25.11 -26.69
N ASP A 616 -5.26 -26.15 -26.91
CA ASP A 616 -5.24 -27.36 -26.07
C ASP A 616 -4.11 -27.31 -25.00
N HIS A 617 -3.27 -26.26 -24.97
CA HIS A 617 -2.09 -26.11 -24.10
C HIS A 617 -1.99 -24.73 -23.41
N TRP A 618 -1.34 -24.67 -22.25
CA TRP A 618 -1.12 -23.42 -21.52
C TRP A 618 0.22 -23.40 -20.77
N ILE A 619 0.76 -22.20 -20.54
CA ILE A 619 2.01 -21.99 -19.80
C ILE A 619 1.84 -22.33 -18.31
N THR A 620 2.82 -23.05 -17.75
CA THR A 620 2.89 -23.47 -16.34
C THR A 620 4.17 -23.03 -15.61
N GLY A 621 5.18 -22.54 -16.33
CA GLY A 621 6.42 -22.03 -15.75
C GLY A 621 7.04 -20.94 -16.62
N LEU A 622 7.59 -19.92 -15.98
CA LEU A 622 8.15 -18.72 -16.62
C LEU A 622 9.38 -18.26 -15.84
N SER A 623 10.49 -18.02 -16.53
CA SER A 623 11.74 -17.52 -15.94
C SER A 623 12.43 -16.53 -16.86
N TRP A 624 13.07 -15.53 -16.27
CA TRP A 624 13.65 -14.37 -16.94
C TRP A 624 15.11 -14.19 -16.53
N SER A 625 15.93 -13.64 -17.42
CA SER A 625 17.21 -13.02 -17.08
C SER A 625 17.31 -11.69 -17.80
N PHE A 626 17.69 -10.63 -17.08
CA PHE A 626 17.76 -9.28 -17.65
C PHE A 626 19.15 -8.91 -18.18
N GLY A 627 20.06 -9.87 -18.27
CA GLY A 627 21.37 -9.72 -18.91
C GLY A 627 22.42 -8.93 -18.11
N ASP A 628 22.05 -8.36 -16.96
CA ASP A 628 22.97 -7.70 -16.01
C ASP A 628 23.42 -8.61 -14.85
N GLY A 629 22.76 -9.77 -14.70
CA GLY A 629 22.96 -10.74 -13.61
C GLY A 629 21.71 -11.00 -12.78
N THR A 630 20.66 -10.19 -12.94
CA THR A 630 19.36 -10.38 -12.28
C THR A 630 18.45 -11.34 -13.07
N THR A 631 17.54 -11.99 -12.34
CA THR A 631 16.59 -12.99 -12.86
C THR A 631 15.25 -12.87 -12.15
N ALA A 632 14.15 -13.20 -12.83
CA ALA A 632 12.81 -13.21 -12.24
C ALA A 632 11.94 -14.36 -12.79
N THR A 633 10.67 -14.42 -12.39
CA THR A 633 9.66 -15.38 -12.86
C THR A 633 8.33 -14.66 -13.09
N GLY A 634 7.32 -15.38 -13.60
CA GLY A 634 5.97 -14.82 -13.81
C GLY A 634 5.72 -14.18 -15.18
N TRP A 635 4.47 -13.75 -15.40
CA TRP A 635 3.90 -13.35 -16.70
C TRP A 635 4.29 -11.97 -17.21
N TRP A 636 4.72 -11.11 -16.30
CA TRP A 636 5.16 -9.75 -16.59
C TRP A 636 6.25 -9.42 -15.58
N ASN A 637 7.24 -8.64 -16.00
CA ASN A 637 8.25 -8.08 -15.10
C ASN A 637 8.58 -6.66 -15.55
N ALA A 638 9.10 -5.84 -14.65
CA ALA A 638 9.79 -4.61 -15.02
C ALA A 638 11.20 -4.59 -14.44
N HIS A 639 12.13 -3.99 -15.19
CA HIS A 639 13.53 -3.87 -14.78
C HIS A 639 14.08 -2.46 -15.01
N THR A 640 15.07 -2.09 -14.20
CA THR A 640 15.76 -0.79 -14.26
C THR A 640 17.26 -1.02 -14.26
N TYR A 641 17.96 -0.44 -15.24
CA TYR A 641 19.41 -0.61 -15.38
C TYR A 641 20.19 0.59 -14.83
N ASP A 642 21.00 0.36 -13.79
CA ASP A 642 21.85 1.37 -13.13
C ASP A 642 23.04 1.85 -13.98
N THR A 643 23.37 1.16 -15.07
CA THR A 643 24.48 1.55 -15.95
C THR A 643 24.14 1.46 -17.44
N ALA A 644 24.68 2.39 -18.22
CA ALA A 644 24.49 2.43 -19.67
C ALA A 644 25.21 1.25 -20.34
N GLY A 645 24.50 0.51 -21.20
CA GLY A 645 24.95 -0.77 -21.75
C GLY A 645 24.00 -1.32 -22.81
N THR A 646 24.27 -2.54 -23.25
CA THR A 646 23.32 -3.33 -24.04
C THR A 646 23.15 -4.68 -23.35
N TYR A 647 21.92 -5.01 -23.00
CA TYR A 647 21.57 -6.13 -22.15
C TYR A 647 20.73 -7.14 -22.94
N PRO A 648 21.17 -8.41 -23.07
CA PRO A 648 20.33 -9.46 -23.63
C PRO A 648 19.33 -9.90 -22.56
N VAL A 649 18.04 -9.59 -22.77
CA VAL A 649 16.96 -10.06 -21.89
C VAL A 649 16.40 -11.34 -22.49
N SER A 650 16.37 -12.40 -21.71
CA SER A 650 15.85 -13.71 -22.12
C SER A 650 14.62 -14.09 -21.28
N LEU A 651 13.58 -14.58 -21.95
CA LEU A 651 12.42 -15.23 -21.35
C LEU A 651 12.46 -16.72 -21.70
N THR A 652 12.38 -17.61 -20.71
CA THR A 652 12.13 -19.04 -20.91
C THR A 652 10.76 -19.41 -20.34
N ALA A 653 9.90 -19.95 -21.20
CA ALA A 653 8.57 -20.43 -20.86
C ALA A 653 8.49 -21.96 -20.92
N THR A 654 7.55 -22.56 -20.18
CA THR A 654 7.26 -24.00 -20.15
C THR A 654 5.75 -24.22 -20.09
N ASN A 655 5.19 -25.10 -20.93
CA ASN A 655 3.76 -25.43 -20.96
C ASN A 655 3.39 -26.71 -20.17
N ASP A 656 2.09 -26.99 -20.05
CA ASP A 656 1.54 -28.16 -19.35
C ASP A 656 1.97 -29.52 -19.93
N ALA A 657 2.36 -29.55 -21.20
CA ALA A 657 2.95 -30.73 -21.85
C ALA A 657 4.42 -30.96 -21.47
N GLY A 658 5.07 -30.00 -20.81
CA GLY A 658 6.50 -30.03 -20.49
C GLY A 658 7.41 -29.65 -21.65
N GLU A 659 6.87 -29.00 -22.68
CA GLU A 659 7.65 -28.32 -23.72
C GLU A 659 8.07 -26.93 -23.23
N SER A 660 9.25 -26.46 -23.67
CA SER A 660 9.84 -25.20 -23.22
C SER A 660 10.61 -24.53 -24.35
N THR A 661 10.48 -23.20 -24.44
CA THR A 661 11.13 -22.35 -25.46
C THR A 661 11.69 -21.09 -24.83
N THR A 662 12.69 -20.48 -25.46
CA THR A 662 13.32 -19.23 -25.00
C THR A 662 13.28 -18.16 -26.10
N HIS A 663 12.85 -16.94 -25.76
CA HIS A 663 12.93 -15.75 -26.61
C HIS A 663 13.94 -14.76 -26.01
N GLU A 664 14.80 -14.15 -26.83
CA GLU A 664 15.80 -13.16 -26.40
C GLU A 664 15.67 -11.85 -27.17
N VAL A 665 15.66 -10.71 -26.46
CA VAL A 665 15.67 -9.37 -27.06
C VAL A 665 16.74 -8.49 -26.40
N SER A 666 17.48 -7.72 -27.21
CA SER A 666 18.52 -6.82 -26.71
C SER A 666 17.97 -5.43 -26.39
N ILE A 667 18.18 -4.98 -25.16
CA ILE A 667 17.79 -3.66 -24.65
C ILE A 667 19.02 -2.75 -24.60
N THR A 668 18.92 -1.52 -25.11
CA THR A 668 20.02 -0.54 -25.13
C THR A 668 19.72 0.61 -24.17
N VAL A 669 20.63 0.85 -23.24
CA VAL A 669 20.50 1.84 -22.15
C VAL A 669 21.57 2.92 -22.31
N THR A 670 21.19 4.19 -22.28
CA THR A 670 22.03 5.34 -22.73
C THR A 670 22.19 6.49 -21.74
#